data_AF-A0A926HGM9-F1
#
_entry.id   AF-A0A926HGM9-F1
#
_cell.length_a   1.000
_cell.length_b   1.000
_cell.length_c   1.000
_cell.angle_alpha   90.00
_cell.angle_beta   90.00
_cell.angle_gamma   90.00
#
_symmetry.space_group_name_H-M   'P 1'
#
loop_
_entity.id
_entity.type
_entity.pdbx_description
1 polymer ?
#
loop_
_entity_poly.entity_id
_entity_poly.type
_entity_poly.pdbx_seq_one_letter_code
_entity_poly.pdbx_strand_id
1 'polypeptide(L)'
;MPQLQYSTSSGIVVTRTSSGVPFERGLQGLLRELDRHRGIYLSSGYEYPGRYSRWDIASLCPPIEIIGLQRDIEIRALNERGVRLNRMLEPVLSRHPHWEEFKSVSGNLHGRLKPLPPFFSEEDRSKQPSVFSLLRAFVEEFKNPQDTRLSLVGAFGYDLLFQFDPIQLHLPRSGRKDLHLFLCDDILFMDRKREVIERFQYDFRLNDLSTEGLERTAAEIPAAESVKSGGIAADHTPEEYMANVETVRAGMKRGDYYEVVLRQTFSTPFSGSPSQLFEKVQQASPSPYEFLLQLGEEQLVGASPEMFVRVEGSRVETCPISGTARRTGDPLKDAVNIRNLLNSTKEESELTMCTDVDRNDKSRVCTPGSVQVIGRRLIESYAGLFHTVDHVEGNLQEGFDAIDAFLAHMWAVTVIGAPKRAAAQAIESLEKTARGWYGGAVGMLSMSGDMNTGILIRTVHVRDGVAEYPAGATLLYDSVPELEEQETRLKATGFFRAFQSQAEIVAIPEKAATAGFSSRPRMLLIDNDDCFIHTLSNYARQTGAEVVTYRAGFPLKMIDELAPDMILISPGPGRPGDFGVPDTVRYAAERNIPIFGVCLGLQGIVEAFGGQLGVLDYPMHGKSSTVRHFNRGVFEGLPKEFQVGRYHSLYAIREFLPNCFEITAESDDGVIMGLRHKNLPIEAVQFHPESLLTLEDACGLRLMQNMVRALAVPGSVPAF
;
A
#
# COMPACT_ATOMS: atom_id res chain seq x y z
N MET A 1 0.20 21.03 36.99
CA MET A 1 0.64 20.08 35.94
C MET A 1 1.72 19.20 36.55
N PRO A 2 1.71 17.87 36.34
CA PRO A 2 2.78 17.01 36.83
C PRO A 2 4.12 17.44 36.24
N GLN A 3 5.12 17.59 37.13
CA GLN A 3 6.48 17.97 36.78
C GLN A 3 7.46 16.86 37.14
N LEU A 4 8.39 16.59 36.23
CA LEU A 4 9.58 15.77 36.48
C LEU A 4 10.80 16.68 36.37
N GLN A 5 11.69 16.62 37.35
CA GLN A 5 12.94 17.38 37.33
C GLN A 5 14.12 16.42 37.52
N TYR A 6 15.14 16.56 36.69
CA TYR A 6 16.37 15.77 36.78
C TYR A 6 17.59 16.59 36.35
N SER A 7 18.79 16.14 36.74
CA SER A 7 20.06 16.73 36.33
C SER A 7 20.77 15.81 35.35
N THR A 8 21.31 16.40 34.27
CA THR A 8 22.15 15.71 33.28
C THR A 8 23.56 15.45 33.81
N SER A 9 24.37 14.70 33.05
CA SER A 9 25.79 14.46 33.34
C SER A 9 26.63 15.72 33.49
N SER A 10 26.34 16.76 32.70
CA SER A 10 27.05 18.04 32.79
C SER A 10 26.46 19.02 33.81
N GLY A 11 25.35 18.65 34.48
CA GLY A 11 24.69 19.46 35.51
C GLY A 11 23.56 20.36 35.00
N ILE A 12 23.12 20.21 33.75
CA ILE A 12 21.92 20.88 33.23
C ILE A 12 20.70 20.31 33.96
N VAL A 13 19.93 21.18 34.62
CA VAL A 13 18.67 20.81 35.24
C VAL A 13 17.58 20.87 34.17
N VAL A 14 16.97 19.73 33.87
CA VAL A 14 15.84 19.60 32.96
C VAL A 14 14.55 19.50 33.77
N THR A 15 13.58 20.36 33.45
CA THR A 15 12.25 20.35 34.05
C THR A 15 11.23 20.05 32.96
N ARG A 16 10.60 18.87 33.04
CA ARG A 16 9.52 18.44 32.13
C ARG A 16 8.17 18.71 32.78
N THR A 17 7.36 19.55 32.15
CA THR A 17 5.95 19.76 32.51
C THR A 17 5.06 18.97 31.56
N SER A 18 4.15 18.18 32.11
CA SER A 18 3.19 17.38 31.33
C SER A 18 1.76 17.89 31.50
N SER A 19 0.98 17.89 30.42
CA SER A 19 -0.43 18.32 30.45
C SER A 19 -1.27 17.53 29.46
N GLY A 20 -2.54 17.33 29.79
CA GLY A 20 -3.52 16.75 28.87
C GLY A 20 -4.15 17.84 27.99
N VAL A 21 -4.38 17.52 26.72
CA VAL A 21 -5.15 18.35 25.79
C VAL A 21 -6.44 17.59 25.43
N PRO A 22 -7.61 18.25 25.37
CA PRO A 22 -8.85 17.60 24.96
C PRO A 22 -8.71 16.97 23.58
N PHE A 23 -9.09 15.70 23.45
CA PHE A 23 -8.89 14.92 22.23
C PHE A 23 -9.65 15.50 21.03
N GLU A 24 -10.81 16.12 21.26
CA GLU A 24 -11.64 16.74 20.22
C GLU A 24 -10.95 17.90 19.51
N ARG A 25 -9.93 18.50 20.13
CA ARG A 25 -9.12 19.54 19.47
C ARG A 25 -8.22 18.98 18.38
N GLY A 26 -7.82 17.70 18.48
CA GLY A 26 -6.83 17.08 17.61
C GLY A 26 -5.51 17.87 17.52
N LEU A 27 -4.69 17.54 16.53
CA LEU A 27 -3.45 18.28 16.21
C LEU A 27 -3.52 19.05 14.88
N GLN A 28 -4.68 19.07 14.21
CA GLN A 28 -4.84 19.72 12.89
C GLN A 28 -4.54 21.22 12.92
N GLY A 29 -4.80 21.91 14.04
CA GLY A 29 -4.41 23.32 14.20
C GLY A 29 -2.89 23.50 14.10
N LEU A 30 -2.10 22.61 14.71
CA LEU A 30 -0.64 22.66 14.63
C LEU A 30 -0.14 22.32 13.22
N LEU A 31 -0.81 21.41 12.52
CA LEU A 31 -0.52 21.09 11.13
C LEU A 31 -0.63 22.33 10.22
N ARG A 32 -1.62 23.21 10.44
CA ARG A 32 -1.76 24.47 9.68
C ARG A 32 -0.66 25.48 10.02
N GLU A 33 -0.23 25.54 11.27
CA GLU A 33 0.86 26.43 11.67
C GLU A 33 2.21 26.08 11.02
N LEU A 34 2.40 24.84 10.55
CA LEU A 34 3.59 24.45 9.77
C LEU A 34 3.69 25.13 8.40
N ASP A 35 2.62 25.79 7.93
CA ASP A 35 2.72 26.65 6.75
C ASP A 35 3.47 27.96 7.05
N ARG A 36 3.62 28.33 8.33
CA ARG A 36 4.22 29.60 8.79
C ARG A 36 5.40 29.41 9.72
N HIS A 37 5.57 28.24 10.34
CA HIS A 37 6.62 28.00 11.32
C HIS A 37 7.36 26.70 11.07
N ARG A 38 8.67 26.69 11.38
CA ARG A 38 9.47 25.46 11.44
C ARG A 38 8.88 24.50 12.46
N GLY A 39 8.95 23.22 12.16
CA GLY A 39 8.43 22.17 13.03
C GLY A 39 8.21 20.87 12.29
N ILE A 40 7.53 19.96 12.98
CA ILE A 40 7.26 18.59 12.52
C ILE A 40 5.81 18.23 12.78
N TYR A 41 5.28 17.42 11.88
CA TYR A 41 4.08 16.62 12.08
C TYR A 41 4.38 15.21 11.60
N LEU A 42 4.31 14.23 12.50
CA LEU A 42 4.43 12.81 12.19
C LEU A 42 3.08 12.14 12.48
N SER A 43 2.68 11.18 11.65
CA SER A 43 1.43 10.43 11.84
C SER A 43 1.64 8.98 11.44
N SER A 44 0.91 8.09 12.10
CA SER A 44 0.68 6.74 11.64
C SER A 44 -0.81 6.58 11.35
N GLY A 45 -1.15 6.60 10.06
CA GLY A 45 -2.52 6.42 9.58
C GLY A 45 -2.98 4.97 9.56
N TYR A 46 -2.04 4.04 9.67
CA TYR A 46 -2.21 2.60 9.45
C TYR A 46 -2.16 1.81 10.76
N GLU A 47 -3.03 0.80 10.90
CA GLU A 47 -2.98 -0.14 12.03
C GLU A 47 -2.68 -1.54 11.50
N TYR A 48 -1.67 -2.17 12.09
CA TYR A 48 -1.38 -3.58 11.88
C TYR A 48 -1.11 -4.21 13.24
N PRO A 49 -1.92 -5.19 13.69
CA PRO A 49 -1.81 -5.77 15.02
C PRO A 49 -0.37 -6.19 15.37
N GLY A 50 0.11 -5.74 16.54
CA GLY A 50 1.44 -6.05 17.03
C GLY A 50 2.60 -5.31 16.36
N ARG A 51 2.35 -4.48 15.33
CA ARG A 51 3.39 -3.77 14.58
C ARG A 51 3.18 -2.27 14.49
N TYR A 52 2.03 -1.82 14.02
CA TYR A 52 1.70 -0.41 13.83
C TYR A 52 0.43 -0.05 14.60
N SER A 53 0.49 1.05 15.34
CA SER A 53 -0.65 1.67 16.01
C SER A 53 -0.89 3.05 15.42
N ARG A 54 -2.11 3.58 15.57
CA ARG A 54 -2.46 4.90 15.03
C ARG A 54 -2.16 6.01 16.04
N TRP A 55 -1.36 6.99 15.62
CA TRP A 55 -0.94 8.11 16.46
C TRP A 55 -0.60 9.34 15.61
N ASP A 56 -0.52 10.51 16.25
CA ASP A 56 0.06 11.73 15.69
C ASP A 56 1.06 12.33 16.69
N ILE A 57 2.13 12.93 16.18
CA ILE A 57 3.13 13.66 16.96
C ILE A 57 3.38 14.99 16.28
N ALA A 58 3.32 16.10 17.03
CA ALA A 58 3.56 17.42 16.48
C ALA A 58 4.42 18.28 17.41
N SER A 59 5.27 19.12 16.82
CA SER A 59 6.07 20.12 17.54
C SER A 59 6.28 21.34 16.63
N LEU A 60 6.20 22.53 17.20
CA LEU A 60 6.34 23.82 16.50
C LEU A 60 7.42 24.67 17.16
N CYS A 61 8.04 25.54 16.36
CA CYS A 61 9.02 26.52 16.84
C CYS A 61 10.15 25.90 17.69
N PRO A 62 10.78 24.80 17.25
CA PRO A 62 11.82 24.14 18.02
C PRO A 62 12.97 25.12 18.31
N PRO A 63 13.61 25.07 19.49
CA PRO A 63 14.67 25.99 19.87
C PRO A 63 15.95 25.83 19.05
N ILE A 64 16.27 24.61 18.63
CA ILE A 64 17.53 24.27 17.95
C ILE A 64 17.24 23.40 16.73
N GLU A 65 17.96 23.66 15.65
CA GLU A 65 18.14 22.72 14.53
C GLU A 65 19.60 22.26 14.39
N ILE A 66 19.78 20.99 14.03
CA ILE A 66 21.06 20.35 13.76
C ILE A 66 21.09 20.01 12.28
N ILE A 67 22.01 20.63 11.55
CA ILE A 67 22.17 20.48 10.10
C ILE A 67 23.53 19.82 9.84
N GLY A 68 23.54 18.77 9.03
CA GLY A 68 24.75 18.14 8.52
C GLY A 68 24.91 18.39 7.03
N LEU A 69 26.11 18.77 6.62
CA LEU A 69 26.52 18.90 5.23
C LEU A 69 27.90 18.27 5.08
N GLN A 70 27.95 17.06 4.53
CA GLN A 70 29.17 16.25 4.45
C GLN A 70 29.81 16.08 5.83
N ARG A 71 30.96 16.72 6.07
CA ARG A 71 31.68 16.71 7.36
C ARG A 71 31.42 17.95 8.20
N ASP A 72 30.80 18.98 7.63
CA ASP A 72 30.47 20.22 8.33
C ASP A 72 29.12 20.07 9.03
N ILE A 73 29.10 20.38 10.32
CA ILE A 73 27.91 20.31 11.17
C ILE A 73 27.62 21.71 11.72
N GLU A 74 26.34 22.05 11.73
CA GLU A 74 25.85 23.30 12.26
C GLU A 74 24.67 23.08 13.20
N ILE A 75 24.76 23.66 14.39
CA ILE A 75 23.71 23.65 15.40
C ILE A 75 23.24 25.10 15.56
N ARG A 76 22.10 25.41 14.95
CA ARG A 76 21.55 26.78 14.93
C ARG A 76 20.51 26.97 16.01
N ALA A 77 20.62 28.09 16.72
CA ALA A 77 19.55 28.58 17.58
C ALA A 77 18.48 29.26 16.71
N LEU A 78 17.23 28.83 16.89
CA LEU A 78 16.07 29.35 16.15
C LEU A 78 15.29 30.43 16.93
N ASN A 79 15.52 30.52 18.23
CA ASN A 79 14.94 31.52 19.13
C ASN A 79 15.85 31.73 20.37
N GLU A 80 15.46 32.63 21.29
CA GLU A 80 16.22 32.92 22.51
C GLU A 80 16.48 31.68 23.38
N ARG A 81 15.52 30.73 23.42
CA ARG A 81 15.68 29.47 24.14
C ARG A 81 16.82 28.66 23.53
N GLY A 82 16.87 28.57 22.21
CA GLY A 82 17.97 27.96 21.45
C GLY A 82 19.33 28.58 21.76
N VAL A 83 19.41 29.91 21.86
CA VAL A 83 20.66 30.61 22.19
C VAL A 83 21.15 30.21 23.59
N ARG A 84 20.25 30.09 24.57
CA ARG A 84 20.60 29.64 25.92
C ARG A 84 21.02 28.17 25.92
N LEU A 85 20.27 27.31 25.24
CA LEU A 85 20.59 25.89 25.11
C LEU A 85 21.94 25.65 24.45
N ASN A 86 22.25 26.32 23.33
CA ASN A 86 23.55 26.20 22.67
C ASN A 86 24.70 26.60 23.60
N ARG A 87 24.54 27.63 24.43
CA ARG A 87 25.55 27.99 25.45
C ARG A 87 25.70 26.94 26.55
N MET A 88 24.63 26.24 26.92
CA MET A 88 24.70 25.12 27.87
C MET A 88 25.37 23.89 27.25
N LEU A 89 25.15 23.65 25.96
CA LEU A 89 25.67 22.50 25.22
C LEU A 89 27.10 22.69 24.71
N GLU A 90 27.54 23.93 24.51
CA GLU A 90 28.88 24.24 23.99
C GLU A 90 30.01 23.56 24.78
N PRO A 91 30.05 23.58 26.13
CA PRO A 91 31.09 22.89 26.90
C PRO A 91 31.04 21.36 26.77
N VAL A 92 29.87 20.79 26.49
CA VAL A 92 29.66 19.35 26.29
C VAL A 92 30.17 18.95 24.91
N LEU A 93 29.73 19.68 23.88
CA LEU A 93 30.01 19.33 22.48
C LEU A 93 31.43 19.71 22.04
N SER A 94 31.96 20.85 22.48
CA SER A 94 33.30 21.32 22.06
C SER A 94 34.44 20.38 22.44
N ARG A 95 34.25 19.58 23.50
CA ARG A 95 35.25 18.61 24.00
C ARG A 95 35.19 17.27 23.27
N HIS A 96 34.22 17.07 22.38
CA HIS A 96 34.04 15.80 21.71
C HIS A 96 35.24 15.49 20.78
N PRO A 97 35.85 14.30 20.87
CA PRO A 97 37.12 14.00 20.20
C PRO A 97 37.05 13.92 18.68
N HIS A 98 35.85 13.86 18.09
CA HIS A 98 35.64 13.72 16.65
C HIS A 98 35.63 15.05 15.89
N TRP A 99 35.77 16.20 16.58
CA TRP A 99 35.98 17.48 15.91
C TRP A 99 37.40 17.60 15.37
N GLU A 100 37.52 17.99 14.11
CA GLU A 100 38.73 18.56 13.53
C GLU A 100 38.81 20.04 13.87
N GLU A 101 37.69 20.75 13.69
CA GLU A 101 37.52 22.16 14.03
C GLU A 101 36.18 22.36 14.73
N PHE A 102 36.13 23.26 15.72
CA PHE A 102 34.91 23.66 16.40
C PHE A 102 34.95 25.16 16.71
N LYS A 103 33.84 25.85 16.47
CA LYS A 103 33.69 27.28 16.75
C LYS A 103 32.26 27.60 17.19
N SER A 104 32.15 28.51 18.15
CA SER A 104 30.88 29.12 18.55
C SER A 104 30.82 30.54 17.97
N VAL A 105 29.80 30.83 17.17
CA VAL A 105 29.62 32.13 16.50
C VAL A 105 28.20 32.61 16.73
N SER A 106 28.06 33.76 17.39
CA SER A 106 26.75 34.41 17.62
C SER A 106 25.69 33.50 18.26
N GLY A 107 26.09 32.54 19.10
CA GLY A 107 25.18 31.59 19.74
C GLY A 107 24.83 30.35 18.90
N ASN A 108 25.39 30.21 17.69
CA ASN A 108 25.36 28.98 16.90
C ASN A 108 26.66 28.21 17.09
N LEU A 109 26.59 26.89 17.06
CA LEU A 109 27.76 26.01 17.15
C LEU A 109 28.04 25.44 15.76
N HIS A 110 29.28 25.58 15.30
CA HIS A 110 29.72 25.05 14.03
C HIS A 110 30.95 24.19 14.26
N GLY A 111 31.04 23.08 13.54
CA GLY A 111 32.26 22.29 13.57
C GLY A 111 32.41 21.44 12.33
N ARG A 112 33.65 21.03 12.08
CA ARG A 112 34.01 20.06 11.05
C ARG A 112 34.48 18.79 11.70
N LEU A 113 33.89 17.67 11.29
CA LEU A 113 34.27 16.34 11.78
C LEU A 113 35.58 15.89 11.13
N LYS A 114 36.39 15.18 11.90
CA LYS A 114 37.60 14.52 11.41
C LYS A 114 37.28 13.61 10.20
N PRO A 115 38.22 13.46 9.26
CA PRO A 115 38.07 12.49 8.19
C PRO A 115 38.04 11.07 8.76
N LEU A 116 37.48 10.15 7.97
CA LEU A 116 37.51 8.73 8.30
C LEU A 116 38.97 8.26 8.35
N PRO A 117 39.39 7.51 9.39
CA PRO A 117 40.71 6.91 9.39
C PRO A 117 40.83 5.91 8.22
N PRO A 118 42.03 5.72 7.66
CA PRO A 118 42.23 4.85 6.50
C PRO A 118 41.96 3.36 6.82
N PHE A 119 42.13 2.96 8.08
CA PHE A 119 41.94 1.58 8.54
C PHE A 119 41.29 1.58 9.93
N PHE A 120 40.27 0.75 10.10
CA PHE A 120 39.60 0.44 11.36
C PHE A 120 38.92 -0.93 11.23
N SER A 121 38.54 -1.54 12.36
CA SER A 121 37.79 -2.81 12.37
C SER A 121 36.33 -2.57 11.92
N GLU A 122 35.68 -3.53 11.26
CA GLU A 122 34.26 -3.35 10.88
C GLU A 122 33.33 -3.25 12.09
N GLU A 123 33.74 -3.82 13.22
CA GLU A 123 33.07 -3.72 14.52
C GLU A 123 33.10 -2.30 15.10
N ASP A 124 34.11 -1.49 14.75
CA ASP A 124 34.23 -0.09 15.17
C ASP A 124 33.66 0.89 14.13
N ARG A 125 33.06 0.40 13.03
CA ARG A 125 32.54 1.26 11.96
C ARG A 125 31.56 2.31 12.44
N SER A 126 30.66 1.95 13.35
CA SER A 126 29.64 2.87 13.89
C SER A 126 30.21 3.90 14.88
N LYS A 127 31.44 3.69 15.35
CA LYS A 127 32.16 4.56 16.29
C LYS A 127 33.09 5.55 15.59
N GLN A 128 33.21 5.49 14.26
CA GLN A 128 34.06 6.41 13.53
C GLN A 128 33.51 7.85 13.54
N PRO A 129 34.37 8.87 13.38
CA PRO A 129 33.95 10.27 13.27
C PRO A 129 32.83 10.45 12.26
N SER A 130 31.65 10.84 12.75
CA SER A 130 30.44 11.07 11.95
C SER A 130 29.48 11.96 12.72
N VAL A 131 28.43 12.44 12.04
CA VAL A 131 27.39 13.25 12.71
C VAL A 131 26.71 12.47 13.85
N PHE A 132 26.64 11.15 13.72
CA PHE A 132 26.03 10.26 14.70
C PHE A 132 26.78 10.21 16.03
N SER A 133 28.09 10.48 16.05
CA SER A 133 28.83 10.62 17.30
C SER A 133 28.32 11.81 18.12
N LEU A 134 27.91 12.89 17.45
CA LEU A 134 27.33 14.06 18.11
C LEU A 134 25.92 13.75 18.60
N LEU A 135 25.12 13.03 17.80
CA LEU A 135 23.79 12.59 18.23
C LEU A 135 23.87 11.70 19.49
N ARG A 136 24.89 10.82 19.58
CA ARG A 136 25.18 10.08 20.82
C ARG A 136 25.49 11.00 21.99
N ALA A 137 26.31 12.04 21.80
CA ALA A 137 26.59 13.01 22.86
C ALA A 137 25.33 13.75 23.35
N PHE A 138 24.37 14.05 22.47
CA PHE A 138 23.06 14.59 22.86
C PHE A 138 22.25 13.58 23.69
N VAL A 139 22.18 12.32 23.24
CA VAL A 139 21.48 11.26 23.97
C VAL A 139 22.13 11.07 25.35
N GLU A 140 23.44 10.89 25.42
CA GLU A 140 24.19 10.72 26.68
C GLU A 140 23.94 11.87 27.66
N GLU A 141 23.92 13.11 27.17
CA GLU A 141 23.69 14.28 28.01
C GLU A 141 22.26 14.29 28.58
N PHE A 142 21.23 14.00 27.77
CA PHE A 142 19.84 14.15 28.21
C PHE A 142 19.16 12.87 28.72
N LYS A 143 19.84 11.71 28.61
CA LYS A 143 19.27 10.40 28.96
C LYS A 143 18.80 10.33 30.40
N ASN A 144 17.53 9.96 30.58
CA ASN A 144 16.95 9.73 31.89
C ASN A 144 15.93 8.57 31.84
N PRO A 145 16.00 7.56 32.73
CA PRO A 145 15.05 6.44 32.73
C PRO A 145 13.59 6.83 32.97
N GLN A 146 13.33 8.00 33.57
CA GLN A 146 11.98 8.50 33.87
C GLN A 146 11.43 9.41 32.77
N ASP A 147 12.25 9.72 31.74
CA ASP A 147 11.85 10.54 30.62
C ASP A 147 12.22 9.96 29.25
N THR A 148 11.18 9.68 28.47
CA THR A 148 11.29 9.08 27.14
C THR A 148 10.76 9.99 26.03
N ARG A 149 10.30 11.21 26.36
CA ARG A 149 9.56 12.07 25.42
C ARG A 149 10.40 13.17 24.77
N LEU A 150 11.48 13.64 25.40
CA LEU A 150 12.40 14.60 24.79
C LEU A 150 13.10 13.92 23.61
N SER A 151 13.04 14.52 22.42
CA SER A 151 13.47 13.85 21.20
C SER A 151 14.09 14.80 20.18
N LEU A 152 15.01 14.25 19.39
CA LEU A 152 15.45 14.81 18.12
C LEU A 152 14.57 14.26 17.00
N VAL A 153 14.00 15.13 16.18
CA VAL A 153 13.03 14.74 15.14
C VAL A 153 13.38 15.38 13.81
N GLY A 154 13.37 14.61 12.73
CA GLY A 154 13.63 15.14 11.39
C GLY A 154 14.03 14.09 10.37
N ALA A 155 14.94 14.45 9.47
CA ALA A 155 15.33 13.64 8.32
C ALA A 155 16.85 13.36 8.28
N PHE A 156 17.18 12.18 7.77
CA PHE A 156 18.50 11.63 7.52
C PHE A 156 18.60 11.37 6.01
N GLY A 157 19.46 12.09 5.31
CA GLY A 157 19.64 12.00 3.86
C GLY A 157 20.48 10.80 3.45
N TYR A 158 20.27 10.31 2.23
CA TYR A 158 20.98 9.17 1.64
C TYR A 158 22.50 9.35 1.67
N ASP A 159 22.97 10.57 1.43
CA ASP A 159 24.39 10.91 1.32
C ASP A 159 25.17 10.75 2.65
N LEU A 160 24.49 10.56 3.79
CA LEU A 160 25.13 10.15 5.05
C LEU A 160 25.93 8.84 4.91
N LEU A 161 25.55 7.99 3.95
CA LEU A 161 26.27 6.75 3.63
C LEU A 161 27.75 7.00 3.33
N PHE A 162 28.06 8.11 2.65
CA PHE A 162 29.42 8.43 2.23
C PHE A 162 30.34 8.86 3.38
N GLN A 163 29.79 9.05 4.59
CA GLN A 163 30.61 9.23 5.79
C GLN A 163 31.24 7.91 6.25
N PHE A 164 30.70 6.76 5.81
CA PHE A 164 31.10 5.42 6.26
C PHE A 164 31.60 4.52 5.13
N ASP A 165 31.01 4.62 3.93
CA ASP A 165 31.44 3.85 2.77
C ASP A 165 32.20 4.72 1.76
N PRO A 166 33.44 4.34 1.39
CA PRO A 166 34.18 5.05 0.36
C PRO A 166 33.57 4.76 -1.02
N ILE A 167 32.85 5.74 -1.57
CA ILE A 167 32.27 5.74 -2.92
C ILE A 167 32.97 6.82 -3.76
N GLN A 168 33.23 6.52 -5.03
CA GLN A 168 33.75 7.51 -5.97
C GLN A 168 32.61 8.42 -6.40
N LEU A 169 32.64 9.67 -5.93
CA LEU A 169 31.59 10.67 -6.16
C LEU A 169 31.76 11.35 -7.53
N HIS A 170 30.69 11.40 -8.31
CA HIS A 170 30.61 12.05 -9.62
C HIS A 170 29.51 13.11 -9.70
N LEU A 171 28.50 13.03 -8.85
CA LEU A 171 27.32 13.90 -8.90
C LEU A 171 27.47 15.17 -8.05
N PRO A 172 26.97 16.34 -8.52
CA PRO A 172 27.06 17.59 -7.78
C PRO A 172 26.14 17.59 -6.54
N ARG A 173 26.64 18.14 -5.42
CA ARG A 173 25.97 18.15 -4.10
C ARG A 173 25.85 19.53 -3.45
N SER A 174 26.09 20.59 -4.21
CA SER A 174 26.05 21.96 -3.68
C SER A 174 24.73 22.27 -2.97
N GLY A 175 24.80 22.73 -1.72
CA GLY A 175 23.64 23.21 -0.95
C GLY A 175 22.61 22.15 -0.54
N ARG A 176 22.97 20.85 -0.56
CA ARG A 176 22.09 19.74 -0.16
C ARG A 176 22.46 19.21 1.21
N LYS A 177 21.53 19.25 2.16
CA LYS A 177 21.75 18.75 3.52
C LYS A 177 21.72 17.22 3.54
N ASP A 178 22.55 16.64 4.39
CA ASP A 178 22.59 15.20 4.66
C ASP A 178 21.86 14.87 5.97
N LEU A 179 21.68 15.85 6.86
CA LEU A 179 20.93 15.69 8.10
C LEU A 179 20.21 17.00 8.42
N HIS A 180 18.95 16.91 8.87
CA HIS A 180 18.24 18.03 9.46
C HIS A 180 17.33 17.52 10.59
N LEU A 181 17.72 17.78 11.84
CA LEU A 181 16.96 17.39 13.03
C LEU A 181 16.61 18.62 13.87
N PHE A 182 15.46 18.58 14.54
CA PHE A 182 15.06 19.56 15.55
C PHE A 182 15.08 18.95 16.95
N LEU A 183 15.54 19.71 17.94
CA LEU A 183 15.31 19.37 19.35
C LEU A 183 13.92 19.90 19.75
N CYS A 184 12.97 19.00 19.95
CA CYS A 184 11.57 19.37 20.25
C CYS A 184 11.36 19.54 21.77
N ASP A 185 11.42 20.78 22.26
CA ASP A 185 11.20 21.12 23.67
C ASP A 185 9.73 21.39 24.03
N ASP A 186 8.83 21.37 23.05
CA ASP A 186 7.38 21.39 23.19
C ASP A 186 6.76 20.44 22.17
N ILE A 187 6.31 19.29 22.64
CA ILE A 187 5.91 18.17 21.78
C ILE A 187 4.59 17.57 22.28
N LEU A 188 3.69 17.29 21.34
CA LEU A 188 2.40 16.68 21.58
C LEU A 188 2.38 15.28 21.01
N PHE A 189 1.91 14.32 21.80
CA PHE A 189 1.67 12.94 21.43
C PHE A 189 0.17 12.65 21.51
N MET A 190 -0.43 12.31 20.37
CA MET A 190 -1.83 11.90 20.27
C MET A 190 -1.88 10.40 20.02
N ASP A 191 -2.42 9.66 20.98
CA ASP A 191 -2.76 8.26 20.81
C ASP A 191 -4.22 8.16 20.36
N ARG A 192 -4.44 7.79 19.09
CA ARG A 192 -5.79 7.74 18.50
C ARG A 192 -6.62 6.60 19.06
N LYS A 193 -6.00 5.56 19.62
CA LYS A 193 -6.67 4.38 20.15
C LYS A 193 -7.11 4.60 21.59
N ARG A 194 -6.28 5.27 22.38
CA ARG A 194 -6.60 5.65 23.77
C ARG A 194 -7.42 6.93 23.86
N GLU A 195 -7.55 7.67 22.76
CA GLU A 195 -8.21 8.97 22.68
C GLU A 195 -7.60 9.99 23.65
N VAL A 196 -6.27 10.02 23.73
CA VAL A 196 -5.52 10.91 24.63
C VAL A 196 -4.53 11.75 23.83
N ILE A 197 -4.44 13.04 24.17
CA ILE A 197 -3.36 13.92 23.74
C ILE A 197 -2.57 14.38 24.96
N GLU A 198 -1.29 14.05 24.98
CA GLU A 198 -0.34 14.46 26.01
C GLU A 198 0.63 15.49 25.43
N ARG A 199 0.80 16.61 26.11
CA ARG A 199 1.79 17.64 25.78
C ARG A 199 2.92 17.61 26.81
N PHE A 200 4.15 17.59 26.32
CA PHE A 200 5.37 17.64 27.13
C PHE A 200 6.15 18.90 26.79
N GLN A 201 6.43 19.71 27.81
CA GLN A 201 7.19 20.95 27.69
C GLN A 201 8.44 20.87 28.56
N TYR A 202 9.56 21.30 28.00
CA TYR A 202 10.86 21.20 28.62
C TYR A 202 11.41 22.57 28.92
N ASP A 203 12.01 22.73 30.10
CA ASP A 203 12.82 23.88 30.47
C ASP A 203 14.18 23.43 31.01
N PHE A 204 15.21 24.19 30.67
CA PHE A 204 16.60 23.85 30.91
C PHE A 204 17.27 24.95 31.72
N ARG A 205 18.09 24.57 32.69
CA ARG A 205 18.82 25.52 33.54
C ARG A 205 20.22 25.02 33.86
N LEU A 206 21.22 25.88 33.69
CA LEU A 206 22.61 25.63 34.07
C LEU A 206 23.22 26.93 34.57
N ASN A 207 23.57 26.99 35.86
CA ASN A 207 24.03 28.22 36.52
C ASN A 207 23.04 29.38 36.28
N ASP A 208 23.50 30.49 35.68
CA ASP A 208 22.69 31.67 35.37
C ASP A 208 21.92 31.57 34.03
N LEU A 209 22.16 30.52 33.25
CA LEU A 209 21.42 30.27 32.02
C LEU A 209 20.12 29.53 32.35
N SER A 210 18.99 30.03 31.86
CA SER A 210 17.68 29.37 32.00
C SER A 210 16.82 29.61 30.76
N THR A 211 16.01 28.62 30.37
CA THR A 211 14.92 28.80 29.40
C THR A 211 13.57 29.03 30.07
N GLU A 212 13.48 28.86 31.39
CA GLU A 212 12.23 29.03 32.13
C GLU A 212 11.67 30.45 31.95
N GLY A 213 10.38 30.55 31.64
CA GLY A 213 9.70 31.82 31.40
C GLY A 213 9.96 32.46 30.03
N LEU A 214 10.84 31.90 29.20
CA LEU A 214 11.02 32.36 27.81
C LEU A 214 9.91 31.83 26.90
N GLU A 215 9.47 32.66 25.96
CA GLU A 215 8.46 32.28 24.96
C GLU A 215 8.95 31.17 24.03
N ARG A 216 8.02 30.28 23.67
CA ARG A 216 8.23 29.17 22.71
C ARG A 216 7.77 29.57 21.31
N THR A 217 8.21 30.74 20.87
CA THR A 217 7.89 31.33 19.57
C THR A 217 9.16 31.39 18.71
N ALA A 218 8.99 31.45 17.40
CA ALA A 218 10.08 31.62 16.44
C ALA A 218 9.60 32.51 15.29
N ALA A 219 10.55 33.07 14.54
CA ALA A 219 10.23 33.86 13.35
C ALA A 219 9.40 33.03 12.35
N GLU A 220 8.44 33.68 11.70
CA GLU A 220 7.70 33.07 10.60
C GLU A 220 8.64 32.79 9.41
N ILE A 221 8.40 31.69 8.71
CA ILE A 221 9.07 31.39 7.45
C ILE A 221 8.52 32.30 6.34
N PRO A 222 9.35 32.74 5.38
CA PRO A 222 8.87 33.48 4.23
C PRO A 222 7.82 32.69 3.46
N ALA A 223 6.74 33.36 3.03
CA ALA A 223 5.76 32.74 2.16
C ALA A 223 6.41 32.34 0.83
N ALA A 224 6.06 31.17 0.31
CA ALA A 224 6.54 30.72 -0.99
C ALA A 224 6.10 31.69 -2.09
N GLU A 225 7.00 31.96 -3.04
CA GLU A 225 6.66 32.77 -4.20
C GLU A 225 5.58 32.07 -5.05
N SER A 226 4.63 32.85 -5.58
CA SER A 226 3.59 32.33 -6.44
C SER A 226 4.15 31.91 -7.79
N VAL A 227 4.40 30.62 -7.98
CA VAL A 227 4.76 30.05 -9.29
C VAL A 227 3.52 29.62 -10.06
N LYS A 228 3.54 29.79 -11.39
CA LYS A 228 2.48 29.27 -12.27
C LYS A 228 2.47 27.74 -12.25
N SER A 229 1.30 27.14 -12.08
CA SER A 229 1.12 25.70 -12.21
C SER A 229 1.60 25.22 -13.59
N GLY A 230 2.38 24.15 -13.62
CA GLY A 230 2.89 23.52 -14.84
C GLY A 230 2.50 22.05 -14.93
N GLY A 231 2.83 21.42 -16.06
CA GLY A 231 2.77 19.96 -16.18
C GLY A 231 3.78 19.27 -15.27
N ILE A 232 3.68 17.95 -15.18
CA ILE A 232 4.66 17.12 -14.50
C ILE A 232 5.74 16.73 -15.52
N ALA A 233 7.00 17.04 -15.20
CA ALA A 233 8.17 16.62 -15.96
C ALA A 233 8.81 15.39 -15.32
N ALA A 234 9.45 14.55 -16.13
CA ALA A 234 10.31 13.46 -15.66
C ALA A 234 11.76 13.77 -16.08
N ASP A 235 12.73 13.42 -15.24
CA ASP A 235 14.16 13.58 -15.55
C ASP A 235 14.69 12.56 -16.56
N HIS A 236 13.95 11.49 -16.82
CA HIS A 236 14.23 10.46 -17.83
C HIS A 236 13.10 10.38 -18.87
N THR A 237 13.44 10.06 -20.11
CA THR A 237 12.48 9.43 -21.03
C THR A 237 12.33 7.94 -20.66
N PRO A 238 11.21 7.29 -21.05
CA PRO A 238 11.07 5.85 -20.84
C PRO A 238 12.26 5.05 -21.40
N GLU A 239 12.74 5.42 -22.60
CA GLU A 239 13.85 4.74 -23.27
C GLU A 239 15.17 4.89 -22.51
N GLU A 240 15.42 6.07 -21.93
CA GLU A 240 16.61 6.29 -21.11
C GLU A 240 16.58 5.44 -19.83
N TYR A 241 15.44 5.35 -19.15
CA TYR A 241 15.30 4.52 -17.95
C TYR A 241 15.49 3.04 -18.31
N MET A 242 14.85 2.57 -19.40
CA MET A 242 15.00 1.19 -19.88
C MET A 242 16.45 0.85 -20.26
N ALA A 243 17.20 1.78 -20.85
CA ALA A 243 18.62 1.60 -21.14
C ALA A 243 19.48 1.47 -19.87
N ASN A 244 19.13 2.19 -18.80
CA ASN A 244 19.77 2.03 -17.50
C ASN A 244 19.49 0.64 -16.90
N VAL A 245 18.26 0.11 -17.05
CA VAL A 245 17.93 -1.26 -16.64
C VAL A 245 18.81 -2.28 -17.36
N GLU A 246 18.98 -2.15 -18.68
CA GLU A 246 19.86 -3.04 -19.44
C GLU A 246 21.33 -2.96 -19.01
N THR A 247 21.79 -1.74 -18.67
CA THR A 247 23.15 -1.55 -18.16
C THR A 247 23.36 -2.27 -16.83
N VAL A 248 22.37 -2.21 -15.93
CA VAL A 248 22.37 -2.93 -14.66
C VAL A 248 22.34 -4.44 -14.87
N ARG A 249 21.48 -4.95 -15.76
CA ARG A 249 21.42 -6.37 -16.11
C ARG A 249 22.75 -6.90 -16.65
N ALA A 250 23.44 -6.10 -17.47
CA ALA A 250 24.78 -6.43 -17.97
C ALA A 250 25.83 -6.50 -16.84
N GLY A 251 25.73 -5.63 -15.82
CA GLY A 251 26.56 -5.68 -14.62
C GLY A 251 26.30 -6.93 -13.77
N MET A 252 25.03 -7.28 -13.57
CA MET A 252 24.64 -8.50 -12.85
C MET A 252 25.16 -9.76 -13.55
N LYS A 253 25.09 -9.81 -14.88
CA LYS A 253 25.63 -10.93 -15.67
C LYS A 253 27.14 -11.14 -15.46
N ARG A 254 27.89 -10.07 -15.18
CA ARG A 254 29.32 -10.14 -14.85
C ARG A 254 29.59 -10.51 -13.39
N GLY A 255 28.58 -10.39 -12.52
CA GLY A 255 28.71 -10.59 -11.08
C GLY A 255 29.14 -9.33 -10.33
N ASP A 256 28.92 -8.13 -10.88
CA ASP A 256 29.28 -6.87 -10.22
C ASP A 256 28.40 -6.60 -8.99
N TYR A 257 27.13 -7.02 -9.07
CA TYR A 257 26.10 -6.92 -8.03
C TYR A 257 24.94 -7.87 -8.36
N TYR A 258 24.07 -8.14 -7.39
CA TYR A 258 22.89 -9.00 -7.53
C TYR A 258 21.61 -8.20 -7.76
N GLU A 259 21.55 -7.02 -7.15
CA GLU A 259 20.38 -6.14 -7.13
C GLU A 259 20.85 -4.69 -7.12
N VAL A 260 20.17 -3.80 -7.86
CA VAL A 260 20.38 -2.35 -7.81
C VAL A 260 19.03 -1.66 -7.89
N VAL A 261 18.79 -0.66 -7.04
CA VAL A 261 17.57 0.15 -7.11
C VAL A 261 17.91 1.47 -7.79
N LEU A 262 17.38 1.71 -8.99
CA LEU A 262 17.53 2.98 -9.70
C LEU A 262 16.24 3.79 -9.64
N ARG A 263 16.37 5.11 -9.48
CA ARG A 263 15.22 6.03 -9.47
C ARG A 263 15.13 6.86 -10.76
N GLN A 264 13.92 7.31 -11.04
CA GLN A 264 13.67 8.52 -11.82
C GLN A 264 12.91 9.54 -10.98
N THR A 265 13.02 10.82 -11.31
CA THR A 265 12.43 11.93 -10.56
C THR A 265 11.37 12.63 -11.38
N PHE A 266 10.19 12.77 -10.79
CA PHE A 266 9.11 13.58 -11.32
C PHE A 266 9.08 14.95 -10.64
N SER A 267 8.87 16.03 -11.38
CA SER A 267 8.84 17.38 -10.80
C SER A 267 7.74 18.25 -11.39
N THR A 268 7.27 19.19 -10.59
CA THR A 268 6.28 20.19 -11.03
C THR A 268 6.41 21.48 -10.22
N PRO A 269 6.11 22.66 -10.80
CA PRO A 269 6.03 23.89 -10.03
C PRO A 269 4.97 23.81 -8.91
N PHE A 270 5.30 24.29 -7.71
CA PHE A 270 4.40 24.26 -6.56
C PHE A 270 4.49 25.56 -5.75
N SER A 271 3.32 26.14 -5.48
CA SER A 271 3.13 27.36 -4.66
C SER A 271 1.97 27.21 -3.67
N GLY A 272 1.51 25.98 -3.43
CA GLY A 272 0.43 25.68 -2.50
C GLY A 272 0.90 25.55 -1.05
N SER A 273 -0.05 25.29 -0.15
CA SER A 273 0.23 25.04 1.27
C SER A 273 0.81 23.62 1.49
N PRO A 274 1.97 23.48 2.15
CA PRO A 274 2.50 22.18 2.56
C PRO A 274 1.53 21.37 3.43
N SER A 275 0.79 22.02 4.34
CA SER A 275 -0.21 21.34 5.18
C SER A 275 -1.34 20.72 4.36
N GLN A 276 -1.84 21.43 3.33
CA GLN A 276 -2.85 20.91 2.41
C GLN A 276 -2.30 19.78 1.53
N LEU A 277 -1.04 19.88 1.10
CA LEU A 277 -0.37 18.80 0.37
C LEU A 277 -0.27 17.54 1.23
N PHE A 278 0.10 17.69 2.51
CA PHE A 278 0.17 16.58 3.46
C PHE A 278 -1.18 15.89 3.64
N GLU A 279 -2.27 16.63 3.81
CA GLU A 279 -3.62 16.06 3.93
C GLU A 279 -4.03 15.28 2.67
N LYS A 280 -3.72 15.82 1.48
CA LYS A 280 -3.96 15.10 0.20
C LYS A 280 -3.18 13.79 0.14
N VAL A 281 -1.90 13.81 0.53
CA VAL A 281 -1.04 12.62 0.55
C VAL A 281 -1.57 11.59 1.55
N GLN A 282 -1.94 12.02 2.76
CA GLN A 282 -2.51 11.17 3.81
C GLN A 282 -3.82 10.50 3.38
N GLN A 283 -4.73 11.26 2.75
CA GLN A 283 -6.00 10.72 2.25
C GLN A 283 -5.80 9.75 1.09
N ALA A 284 -4.86 10.03 0.20
CA ALA A 284 -4.59 9.20 -0.97
C ALA A 284 -3.89 7.89 -0.62
N SER A 285 -2.99 7.90 0.37
CA SER A 285 -2.17 6.74 0.74
C SER A 285 -1.86 6.66 2.24
N PRO A 286 -2.84 6.32 3.10
CA PRO A 286 -2.60 6.09 4.52
C PRO A 286 -1.49 5.06 4.73
N SER A 287 -0.49 5.42 5.54
CA SER A 287 0.75 4.65 5.69
C SER A 287 1.23 4.64 7.15
N PRO A 288 2.10 3.69 7.54
CA PRO A 288 2.67 3.64 8.88
C PRO A 288 3.54 4.86 9.23
N TYR A 289 4.20 5.48 8.23
CA TYR A 289 5.08 6.63 8.40
C TYR A 289 4.64 7.81 7.53
N GLU A 290 3.74 8.64 8.04
CA GLU A 290 3.29 9.88 7.40
C GLU A 290 4.00 11.07 8.06
N PHE A 291 4.44 12.04 7.27
CA PHE A 291 5.16 13.18 7.81
C PHE A 291 5.00 14.46 6.96
N LEU A 292 5.01 15.59 7.67
CA LEU A 292 5.32 16.91 7.17
C LEU A 292 6.46 17.48 8.02
N LEU A 293 7.63 17.68 7.41
CA LEU A 293 8.74 18.38 8.03
C LEU A 293 8.87 19.76 7.40
N GLN A 294 8.71 20.82 8.20
CA GLN A 294 8.93 22.19 7.77
C GLN A 294 10.36 22.61 8.16
N LEU A 295 11.29 22.50 7.21
CA LEU A 295 12.72 22.73 7.39
C LEU A 295 13.15 24.15 7.00
N GLY A 296 12.18 25.06 6.85
CA GLY A 296 12.37 26.46 6.50
C GLY A 296 12.30 26.69 5.00
N GLU A 297 13.45 26.68 4.33
CA GLU A 297 13.55 26.87 2.87
C GLU A 297 13.09 25.63 2.08
N GLU A 298 12.94 24.49 2.75
CA GLU A 298 12.50 23.24 2.13
C GLU A 298 11.51 22.50 3.03
N GLN A 299 10.68 21.65 2.42
CA GLN A 299 9.70 20.82 3.10
C GLN A 299 9.77 19.38 2.61
N LEU A 300 9.55 18.44 3.51
CA LEU A 300 9.39 17.03 3.18
C LEU A 300 7.98 16.60 3.55
N VAL A 301 7.23 16.13 2.56
CA VAL A 301 5.84 15.69 2.72
C VAL A 301 5.70 14.29 2.19
N GLY A 302 5.35 13.31 3.01
CA GLY A 302 5.34 11.92 2.57
C GLY A 302 4.43 11.00 3.38
N ALA A 303 4.17 9.84 2.78
CA ALA A 303 3.49 8.71 3.40
C ALA A 303 4.23 7.43 2.98
N SER A 304 5.22 7.05 3.78
CA SER A 304 6.09 5.91 3.52
C SER A 304 5.48 4.62 4.06
N PRO A 305 5.39 3.55 3.23
CA PRO A 305 4.91 2.26 3.67
C PRO A 305 5.94 1.47 4.50
N GLU A 306 7.21 1.88 4.48
CA GLU A 306 8.32 1.03 4.92
C GLU A 306 9.05 1.59 6.15
N MET A 307 9.15 0.74 7.17
CA MET A 307 9.99 0.96 8.35
C MET A 307 11.46 0.87 7.95
N PHE A 308 12.27 1.85 8.33
CA PHE A 308 13.72 1.73 8.19
C PHE A 308 14.28 0.91 9.35
N VAL A 309 14.31 1.49 10.55
CA VAL A 309 14.74 0.83 11.78
C VAL A 309 13.89 1.34 12.94
N ARG A 310 13.37 0.42 13.76
CA ARG A 310 12.78 0.73 15.06
C ARG A 310 13.56 0.00 16.16
N VAL A 311 13.90 0.74 17.20
CA VAL A 311 14.57 0.24 18.41
C VAL A 311 13.81 0.69 19.63
N GLU A 312 13.37 -0.27 20.43
CA GLU A 312 12.69 -0.07 21.71
C GLU A 312 13.47 -0.82 22.80
N GLY A 313 14.17 -0.09 23.66
CA GLY A 313 15.12 -0.66 24.61
C GLY A 313 16.26 -1.39 23.89
N SER A 314 16.25 -2.72 23.94
CA SER A 314 17.23 -3.57 23.25
C SER A 314 16.66 -4.26 22.01
N ARG A 315 15.35 -4.21 21.77
CA ARG A 315 14.71 -4.89 20.64
C ARG A 315 14.85 -4.02 19.39
N VAL A 316 15.51 -4.54 18.36
CA VAL A 316 15.60 -3.93 17.03
C VAL A 316 14.70 -4.69 16.07
N GLU A 317 13.93 -3.96 15.26
CA GLU A 317 13.09 -4.55 14.23
C GLU A 317 13.07 -3.72 12.94
N THR A 318 12.81 -4.42 11.84
CA THR A 318 12.62 -3.86 10.50
C THR A 318 11.56 -4.68 9.76
N CYS A 319 11.07 -4.14 8.66
CA CYS A 319 10.08 -4.81 7.82
C CYS A 319 10.47 -4.68 6.35
N PRO A 320 11.36 -5.54 5.82
CA PRO A 320 11.69 -5.54 4.41
C PRO A 320 10.42 -5.74 3.56
N ILE A 321 10.21 -4.85 2.59
CA ILE A 321 9.07 -4.89 1.67
C ILE A 321 9.57 -5.14 0.25
N SER A 322 8.99 -6.14 -0.42
CA SER A 322 9.19 -6.36 -1.85
C SER A 322 7.95 -7.02 -2.42
N GLY A 323 7.74 -6.93 -3.73
CA GLY A 323 6.51 -7.38 -4.37
C GLY A 323 5.36 -6.39 -4.22
N THR A 324 4.75 -6.08 -5.36
CA THR A 324 3.61 -5.16 -5.43
C THR A 324 2.51 -5.74 -6.30
N ALA A 325 1.29 -5.78 -5.78
CA ALA A 325 0.10 -6.09 -6.57
C ALA A 325 -0.93 -4.96 -6.47
N ARG A 326 -1.65 -4.70 -7.57
CA ARG A 326 -2.68 -3.68 -7.60
C ARG A 326 -3.91 -4.14 -6.81
N ARG A 327 -4.40 -3.26 -5.93
CA ARG A 327 -5.72 -3.40 -5.30
C ARG A 327 -6.76 -2.69 -6.15
N THR A 328 -7.79 -3.42 -6.52
CA THR A 328 -8.85 -3.00 -7.45
C THR A 328 -10.11 -2.53 -6.73
N GLY A 329 -10.31 -2.97 -5.48
CA GLY A 329 -11.56 -2.75 -4.73
C GLY A 329 -12.62 -3.81 -5.01
N ASP A 330 -12.37 -4.72 -5.96
CA ASP A 330 -13.15 -5.92 -6.21
C ASP A 330 -12.48 -7.11 -5.49
N PRO A 331 -13.13 -7.70 -4.46
CA PRO A 331 -12.55 -8.79 -3.68
C PRO A 331 -12.14 -10.01 -4.50
N LEU A 332 -12.84 -10.31 -5.61
CA LEU A 332 -12.53 -11.47 -6.45
C LEU A 332 -11.26 -11.23 -7.27
N LYS A 333 -11.14 -10.05 -7.89
CA LYS A 333 -9.94 -9.64 -8.63
C LYS A 333 -8.75 -9.48 -7.69
N ASP A 334 -8.97 -8.93 -6.49
CA ASP A 334 -7.94 -8.77 -5.47
C ASP A 334 -7.41 -10.13 -4.98
N ALA A 335 -8.27 -11.12 -4.78
CA ALA A 335 -7.84 -12.48 -4.41
C ALA A 335 -6.95 -13.12 -5.50
N VAL A 336 -7.27 -12.92 -6.78
CA VAL A 336 -6.44 -13.38 -7.90
C VAL A 336 -5.10 -12.64 -7.92
N ASN A 337 -5.10 -11.32 -7.74
CA ASN A 337 -3.88 -10.51 -7.72
C ASN A 337 -2.94 -10.91 -6.57
N ILE A 338 -3.48 -11.13 -5.37
CA ILE A 338 -2.72 -11.61 -4.20
C ILE A 338 -2.14 -13.00 -4.48
N ARG A 339 -2.93 -13.92 -5.06
CA ARG A 339 -2.44 -15.26 -5.42
C ARG A 339 -1.31 -15.19 -6.44
N ASN A 340 -1.42 -14.31 -7.44
CA ASN A 340 -0.38 -14.13 -8.44
C ASN A 340 0.90 -13.57 -7.83
N LEU A 341 0.79 -12.62 -6.89
CA LEU A 341 1.92 -12.09 -6.13
C LEU A 341 2.61 -13.18 -5.31
N LEU A 342 1.83 -14.00 -4.58
CA LEU A 342 2.36 -15.11 -3.78
C LEU A 342 2.93 -16.26 -4.61
N ASN A 343 2.54 -16.40 -5.87
CA ASN A 343 3.09 -17.43 -6.76
C ASN A 343 4.23 -16.91 -7.64
N SER A 344 4.57 -15.62 -7.58
CA SER A 344 5.65 -15.06 -8.37
C SER A 344 7.01 -15.44 -7.80
N THR A 345 7.78 -16.22 -8.57
CA THR A 345 9.14 -16.64 -8.20
C THR A 345 10.12 -15.47 -8.18
N LYS A 346 9.92 -14.45 -9.03
CA LYS A 346 10.71 -13.21 -9.04
C LYS A 346 10.56 -12.49 -7.70
N GLU A 347 9.32 -12.16 -7.32
CA GLU A 347 9.03 -11.38 -6.10
C GLU A 347 9.45 -12.14 -4.84
N GLU A 348 9.30 -13.47 -4.83
CA GLU A 348 9.82 -14.32 -3.74
C GLU A 348 11.34 -14.24 -3.60
N SER A 349 12.06 -14.27 -4.73
CA SER A 349 13.52 -14.18 -4.74
C SER A 349 14.00 -12.81 -4.27
N GLU A 350 13.35 -11.74 -4.72
CA GLU A 350 13.67 -10.36 -4.32
C GLU A 350 13.50 -10.16 -2.81
N LEU A 351 12.34 -10.55 -2.26
CA LEU A 351 12.07 -10.42 -0.82
C LEU A 351 13.02 -11.29 0.02
N THR A 352 13.38 -12.47 -0.48
CA THR A 352 14.36 -13.34 0.20
C THR A 352 15.72 -12.67 0.29
N MET A 353 16.20 -12.05 -0.79
CA MET A 353 17.47 -11.33 -0.80
C MET A 353 17.45 -10.14 0.16
N CYS A 354 16.40 -9.34 0.14
CA CYS A 354 16.20 -8.22 1.06
C CYS A 354 16.24 -8.68 2.52
N THR A 355 15.57 -9.79 2.84
CA THR A 355 15.52 -10.37 4.18
C THR A 355 16.88 -10.91 4.64
N ASP A 356 17.64 -11.56 3.76
CA ASP A 356 18.97 -12.08 4.13
C ASP A 356 19.98 -10.96 4.40
N VAL A 357 19.94 -9.86 3.63
CA VAL A 357 20.79 -8.70 3.90
C VAL A 357 20.38 -8.01 5.21
N ASP A 358 19.08 -7.87 5.45
CA ASP A 358 18.57 -7.31 6.70
C ASP A 358 19.00 -8.14 7.93
N ARG A 359 18.95 -9.48 7.84
CA ARG A 359 19.49 -10.39 8.87
C ARG A 359 20.99 -10.22 9.03
N ASN A 360 21.73 -10.05 7.94
CA ASN A 360 23.17 -9.78 7.97
C ASN A 360 23.47 -8.46 8.69
N ASP A 361 22.74 -7.38 8.39
CA ASP A 361 22.92 -6.08 9.01
C ASP A 361 22.68 -6.15 10.53
N LYS A 362 21.58 -6.79 10.96
CA LYS A 362 21.31 -7.01 12.40
C LYS A 362 22.39 -7.83 13.08
N SER A 363 22.94 -8.84 12.40
CA SER A 363 23.95 -9.74 12.97
C SER A 363 25.24 -9.02 13.35
N ARG A 364 25.48 -7.80 12.86
CA ARG A 364 26.63 -6.97 13.22
C ARG A 364 26.53 -6.35 14.62
N VAL A 365 25.31 -6.14 15.11
CA VAL A 365 25.02 -5.37 16.34
C VAL A 365 24.14 -6.12 17.33
N CYS A 366 23.55 -7.25 16.92
CA CYS A 366 22.69 -8.08 17.76
C CYS A 366 23.46 -9.21 18.42
N THR A 367 22.96 -9.64 19.58
CA THR A 367 23.46 -10.82 20.28
C THR A 367 23.39 -12.04 19.34
N PRO A 368 24.48 -12.82 19.18
CA PRO A 368 24.49 -14.00 18.32
C PRO A 368 23.31 -14.95 18.61
N GLY A 369 22.59 -15.35 17.57
CA GLY A 369 21.40 -16.21 17.67
C GLY A 369 20.09 -15.51 18.05
N SER A 370 20.10 -14.20 18.32
CA SER A 370 18.87 -13.45 18.63
C SER A 370 18.09 -12.98 17.39
N VAL A 371 18.72 -12.97 16.20
CA VAL A 371 18.08 -12.49 14.96
C VAL A 371 17.09 -13.53 14.44
N GLN A 372 15.82 -13.17 14.34
CA GLN A 372 14.73 -14.07 13.95
C GLN A 372 13.82 -13.42 12.90
N VAL A 373 13.37 -14.24 11.94
CA VAL A 373 12.29 -13.88 11.02
C VAL A 373 10.98 -14.35 11.65
N ILE A 374 10.21 -13.42 12.20
CA ILE A 374 8.96 -13.70 12.92
C ILE A 374 7.72 -13.64 12.02
N GLY A 375 7.86 -13.05 10.83
CA GLY A 375 6.84 -13.07 9.78
C GLY A 375 7.50 -13.18 8.42
N ARG A 376 6.96 -14.05 7.55
CA ARG A 376 7.48 -14.25 6.19
C ARG A 376 6.35 -14.17 5.16
N ARG A 377 6.56 -13.37 4.12
CA ARG A 377 5.65 -13.14 2.98
C ARG A 377 4.24 -12.80 3.43
N LEU A 378 4.11 -12.01 4.49
CA LEU A 378 2.83 -11.53 4.99
C LEU A 378 2.25 -10.54 3.98
N ILE A 379 0.96 -10.65 3.69
CA ILE A 379 0.27 -9.70 2.80
C ILE A 379 -0.17 -8.49 3.63
N GLU A 380 0.39 -7.33 3.28
CA GLU A 380 -0.05 -6.05 3.80
C GLU A 380 -0.85 -5.28 2.77
N SER A 381 -1.97 -4.71 3.21
CA SER A 381 -2.95 -4.06 2.35
C SER A 381 -2.91 -2.56 2.56
N TYR A 382 -2.37 -1.82 1.59
CA TYR A 382 -2.33 -0.37 1.60
C TYR A 382 -3.42 0.21 0.68
N ALA A 383 -3.50 1.54 0.58
CA ALA A 383 -4.41 2.17 -0.35
C ALA A 383 -3.97 1.92 -1.79
N GLY A 384 -4.78 1.14 -2.52
CA GLY A 384 -4.54 0.84 -3.94
C GLY A 384 -3.51 -0.24 -4.24
N LEU A 385 -2.79 -0.78 -3.25
CA LEU A 385 -1.74 -1.79 -3.44
C LEU A 385 -1.73 -2.85 -2.32
N PHE A 386 -1.23 -4.04 -2.65
CA PHE A 386 -0.81 -5.07 -1.72
C PHE A 386 0.71 -5.24 -1.81
N HIS A 387 1.36 -5.46 -0.67
CA HIS A 387 2.79 -5.78 -0.59
C HIS A 387 3.03 -7.08 0.16
N THR A 388 4.08 -7.81 -0.23
CA THR A 388 4.63 -8.88 0.61
C THR A 388 5.69 -8.33 1.54
N VAL A 389 5.58 -8.67 2.82
CA VAL A 389 6.42 -8.11 3.88
C VAL A 389 6.96 -9.23 4.77
N ASP A 390 8.27 -9.18 5.03
CA ASP A 390 8.92 -9.98 6.08
C ASP A 390 9.07 -9.11 7.34
N HIS A 391 9.04 -9.74 8.52
CA HIS A 391 9.26 -9.06 9.80
C HIS A 391 10.43 -9.73 10.50
N VAL A 392 11.50 -8.96 10.67
CA VAL A 392 12.76 -9.43 11.25
C VAL A 392 13.02 -8.66 12.54
N GLU A 393 13.34 -9.38 13.61
CA GLU A 393 13.72 -8.80 14.89
C GLU A 393 15.04 -9.36 15.40
N GLY A 394 15.68 -8.63 16.31
CA GLY A 394 16.88 -9.05 17.03
C GLY A 394 17.02 -8.30 18.34
N ASN A 395 17.93 -8.77 19.21
CA ASN A 395 18.26 -8.09 20.46
C ASN A 395 19.66 -7.50 20.36
N LEU A 396 19.76 -6.18 20.52
CA LEU A 396 21.04 -5.46 20.55
C LEU A 396 21.96 -6.07 21.59
N GLN A 397 23.22 -6.27 21.20
CA GLN A 397 24.26 -6.75 22.10
C GLN A 397 24.68 -5.61 23.05
N GLU A 398 25.12 -5.98 24.25
CA GLU A 398 25.64 -5.03 25.23
C GLU A 398 26.77 -4.17 24.64
N GLY A 399 26.67 -2.85 24.84
CA GLY A 399 27.60 -1.87 24.28
C GLY A 399 27.19 -1.27 22.94
N PHE A 400 26.13 -1.79 22.29
CA PHE A 400 25.51 -1.17 21.12
C PHE A 400 24.23 -0.41 21.50
N ASP A 401 23.93 0.63 20.72
CA ASP A 401 22.76 1.49 20.88
C ASP A 401 21.86 1.53 19.62
N ALA A 402 20.78 2.31 19.65
CA ALA A 402 19.89 2.45 18.51
C ALA A 402 20.54 3.12 17.29
N ILE A 403 21.57 3.94 17.50
CA ILE A 403 22.35 4.55 16.42
C ILE A 403 23.21 3.49 15.74
N ASP A 404 23.79 2.55 16.49
CA ASP A 404 24.50 1.41 15.90
C ASP A 404 23.57 0.56 15.03
N ALA A 405 22.35 0.30 15.50
CA ALA A 405 21.31 -0.37 14.72
C ALA A 405 21.01 0.38 13.41
N PHE A 406 20.76 1.69 13.50
CA PHE A 406 20.51 2.55 12.34
C PHE A 406 21.66 2.52 11.33
N LEU A 407 22.90 2.67 11.81
CA LEU A 407 24.10 2.69 10.97
C LEU A 407 24.39 1.34 10.32
N ALA A 408 24.13 0.23 11.02
CA ALA A 408 24.33 -1.11 10.47
C ALA A 408 23.40 -1.40 9.27
N HIS A 409 22.19 -0.86 9.30
CA HIS A 409 21.20 -1.03 8.22
C HIS A 409 21.36 -0.01 7.08
N MET A 410 22.20 1.02 7.23
CA MET A 410 22.33 2.08 6.24
C MET A 410 22.88 1.57 4.89
N TRP A 411 22.21 1.75 3.76
CA TRP A 411 20.76 1.90 3.62
C TRP A 411 20.11 0.56 3.29
N ALA A 412 18.78 0.50 3.45
CA ALA A 412 18.01 -0.71 3.18
C ALA A 412 18.18 -1.15 1.72
N VAL A 413 18.27 -2.46 1.49
CA VAL A 413 18.44 -3.04 0.15
C VAL A 413 17.33 -2.61 -0.80
N THR A 414 16.10 -2.50 -0.30
CA THR A 414 14.89 -2.04 -0.99
C THR A 414 15.00 -0.65 -1.63
N VAL A 415 16.00 0.15 -1.25
CA VAL A 415 16.27 1.45 -1.86
C VAL A 415 17.66 1.60 -2.45
N ILE A 416 18.57 0.64 -2.26
CA ILE A 416 19.96 0.71 -2.77
C ILE A 416 20.32 -0.48 -3.65
N GLY A 417 20.07 -1.71 -3.19
CA GLY A 417 20.50 -2.97 -3.80
C GLY A 417 21.60 -3.70 -3.02
N ALA A 418 22.12 -4.78 -3.61
CA ALA A 418 23.06 -5.68 -2.98
C ALA A 418 24.11 -6.22 -3.98
N PRO A 419 25.40 -6.38 -3.58
CA PRO A 419 26.01 -5.91 -2.33
C PRO A 419 26.02 -4.37 -2.22
N LYS A 420 25.70 -3.84 -1.04
CA LYS A 420 25.36 -2.41 -0.82
C LYS A 420 26.37 -1.43 -1.42
N ARG A 421 27.67 -1.63 -1.18
CA ARG A 421 28.73 -0.72 -1.68
C ARG A 421 28.79 -0.70 -3.21
N ALA A 422 28.67 -1.85 -3.86
CA ALA A 422 28.70 -1.94 -5.32
C ALA A 422 27.44 -1.33 -5.93
N ALA A 423 26.27 -1.57 -5.31
CA ALA A 423 25.01 -0.97 -5.72
C ALA A 423 25.03 0.56 -5.57
N ALA A 424 25.56 1.08 -4.45
CA ALA A 424 25.76 2.51 -4.22
C ALA A 424 26.66 3.15 -5.29
N GLN A 425 27.74 2.47 -5.69
CA GLN A 425 28.61 2.94 -6.76
C GLN A 425 27.89 2.95 -8.12
N ALA A 426 27.08 1.92 -8.41
CA ALA A 426 26.28 1.88 -9.63
C ALA A 426 25.25 3.01 -9.68
N ILE A 427 24.58 3.30 -8.55
CA ILE A 427 23.67 4.45 -8.39
C ILE A 427 24.40 5.76 -8.69
N GLU A 428 25.55 5.99 -8.08
CA GLU A 428 26.35 7.20 -8.28
C GLU A 428 26.81 7.37 -9.75
N SER A 429 27.01 6.27 -10.46
CA SER A 429 27.44 6.27 -11.86
C SER A 429 26.29 6.42 -12.87
N LEU A 430 25.08 5.95 -12.55
CA LEU A 430 23.97 5.85 -13.50
C LEU A 430 22.87 6.89 -13.29
N GLU A 431 22.66 7.38 -12.06
CA GLU A 431 21.64 8.41 -11.81
C GLU A 431 22.10 9.80 -12.31
N LYS A 432 21.16 10.62 -12.79
CA LYS A 432 21.47 11.96 -13.31
C LYS A 432 21.76 12.99 -12.21
N THR A 433 21.29 12.77 -10.99
CA THR A 433 21.45 13.69 -9.85
C THR A 433 21.60 12.94 -8.53
N ALA A 434 22.33 13.53 -7.58
CA ALA A 434 22.47 12.96 -6.23
C ALA A 434 21.10 12.74 -5.57
N ARG A 435 21.00 11.78 -4.64
CA ARG A 435 19.70 11.40 -4.05
C ARG A 435 19.16 12.39 -3.03
N GLY A 436 20.04 13.06 -2.29
CA GLY A 436 19.60 13.94 -1.20
C GLY A 436 18.78 13.14 -0.19
N TRP A 437 17.50 13.48 -0.03
CA TRP A 437 16.60 12.83 0.93
C TRP A 437 16.09 11.44 0.49
N TYR A 438 16.00 11.15 -0.81
CA TYR A 438 15.42 9.90 -1.31
C TYR A 438 16.23 8.67 -0.90
N GLY A 439 15.57 7.68 -0.31
CA GLY A 439 16.21 6.46 0.20
C GLY A 439 16.96 6.65 1.53
N GLY A 440 16.91 7.85 2.12
CA GLY A 440 17.31 8.09 3.50
C GLY A 440 16.22 7.66 4.50
N ALA A 441 16.20 8.27 5.68
CA ALA A 441 15.22 7.98 6.73
C ALA A 441 14.60 9.24 7.33
N VAL A 442 13.41 9.08 7.91
CA VAL A 442 12.67 10.12 8.64
C VAL A 442 12.13 9.53 9.93
N GLY A 443 12.17 10.30 11.00
CA GLY A 443 11.57 9.88 12.25
C GLY A 443 12.20 10.54 13.46
N MET A 444 12.28 9.75 14.54
CA MET A 444 12.52 10.26 15.88
C MET A 444 13.63 9.47 16.59
N LEU A 445 14.54 10.19 17.22
CA LEU A 445 15.53 9.70 18.17
C LEU A 445 15.21 10.27 19.55
N SER A 446 14.72 9.42 20.46
CA SER A 446 14.43 9.81 21.84
C SER A 446 15.73 9.96 22.62
N MET A 447 15.79 10.95 23.52
CA MET A 447 16.91 11.09 24.45
C MET A 447 17.02 9.90 25.44
N SER A 448 15.99 9.07 25.55
CA SER A 448 16.08 7.79 26.29
C SER A 448 16.98 6.75 25.60
N GLY A 449 17.22 6.91 24.29
CA GLY A 449 18.00 6.00 23.45
C GLY A 449 17.16 5.24 22.42
N ASP A 450 15.83 5.28 22.51
CA ASP A 450 14.94 4.64 21.53
C ASP A 450 14.92 5.39 20.19
N MET A 451 14.66 4.66 19.10
CA MET A 451 14.58 5.23 17.75
C MET A 451 13.41 4.62 16.97
N ASN A 452 12.68 5.46 16.23
CA ASN A 452 11.64 4.99 15.32
C ASN A 452 11.72 5.76 14.00
N THR A 453 12.07 5.07 12.92
CA THR A 453 12.31 5.68 11.62
C THR A 453 11.66 4.90 10.48
N GLY A 454 11.14 5.63 9.50
CA GLY A 454 10.66 5.13 8.21
C GLY A 454 11.61 5.54 7.09
N ILE A 455 11.56 4.83 5.97
CA ILE A 455 12.39 5.16 4.79
C ILE A 455 11.78 6.36 4.05
N LEU A 456 12.62 7.28 3.56
CA LEU A 456 12.22 8.41 2.73
C LEU A 456 11.93 7.98 1.28
N ILE A 457 10.83 7.25 1.12
CA ILE A 457 10.18 6.91 -0.14
C ILE A 457 8.75 7.44 -0.12
N ARG A 458 8.16 7.59 -1.32
CA ARG A 458 6.84 8.22 -1.50
C ARG A 458 6.76 9.63 -0.88
N THR A 459 7.85 10.37 -1.04
CA THR A 459 8.08 11.69 -0.45
C THR A 459 8.10 12.75 -1.54
N VAL A 460 7.34 13.82 -1.34
CA VAL A 460 7.48 15.08 -2.05
C VAL A 460 8.50 15.94 -1.33
N HIS A 461 9.57 16.31 -2.01
CA HIS A 461 10.52 17.33 -1.57
C HIS A 461 10.14 18.65 -2.22
N VAL A 462 9.77 19.64 -1.40
CA VAL A 462 9.44 20.98 -1.87
C VAL A 462 10.60 21.90 -1.55
N ARG A 463 11.13 22.57 -2.57
CA ARG A 463 12.19 23.57 -2.44
C ARG A 463 12.16 24.52 -3.63
N ASP A 464 12.43 25.81 -3.40
CA ASP A 464 12.56 26.82 -4.46
C ASP A 464 11.35 26.85 -5.45
N GLY A 465 10.14 26.64 -4.91
CA GLY A 465 8.90 26.63 -5.71
C GLY A 465 8.71 25.40 -6.61
N VAL A 466 9.49 24.33 -6.38
CA VAL A 466 9.40 23.06 -7.12
C VAL A 466 9.08 21.94 -6.16
N ALA A 467 8.11 21.08 -6.52
CA ALA A 467 7.83 19.82 -5.86
C ALA A 467 8.47 18.68 -6.66
N GLU A 468 9.44 17.98 -6.06
CA GLU A 468 10.12 16.82 -6.63
C GLU A 468 9.66 15.53 -5.95
N TYR A 469 9.48 14.48 -6.74
CA TYR A 469 9.04 13.16 -6.29
C TYR A 469 9.86 12.07 -6.97
N PRO A 470 10.93 11.59 -6.32
CA PRO A 470 11.71 10.48 -6.84
C PRO A 470 11.02 9.12 -6.57
N ALA A 471 11.03 8.25 -7.58
CA ALA A 471 10.48 6.89 -7.50
C ALA A 471 11.42 5.89 -8.18
N GLY A 472 11.71 4.79 -7.51
CA GLY A 472 12.59 3.73 -8.02
C GLY A 472 11.95 2.36 -8.08
N ALA A 473 12.61 1.48 -8.83
CA ALA A 473 12.26 0.08 -8.98
C ALA A 473 13.48 -0.78 -8.66
N THR A 474 13.22 -1.95 -8.09
CA THR A 474 14.26 -2.94 -7.79
C THR A 474 14.62 -3.67 -9.07
N LEU A 475 15.88 -3.57 -9.48
CA LEU A 475 16.35 -4.21 -10.69
C LEU A 475 17.04 -5.52 -10.31
N LEU A 476 16.59 -6.60 -10.94
CA LEU A 476 17.19 -7.93 -10.90
C LEU A 476 17.61 -8.35 -12.32
N TYR A 477 18.34 -9.46 -12.43
CA TYR A 477 18.76 -9.97 -13.74
C TYR A 477 17.56 -10.29 -14.66
N ASP A 478 16.50 -10.83 -14.05
CA ASP A 478 15.24 -11.22 -14.70
C ASP A 478 14.25 -10.06 -14.84
N SER A 479 14.63 -8.83 -14.46
CA SER A 479 13.81 -7.64 -14.67
C SER A 479 13.55 -7.38 -16.15
N VAL A 480 12.33 -6.95 -16.44
CA VAL A 480 11.89 -6.55 -17.79
C VAL A 480 11.87 -5.02 -17.84
N PRO A 481 12.71 -4.35 -18.65
CA PRO A 481 12.86 -2.89 -18.61
C PRO A 481 11.55 -2.10 -18.68
N GLU A 482 10.63 -2.51 -19.55
CA GLU A 482 9.32 -1.87 -19.72
C GLU A 482 8.47 -1.95 -18.45
N LEU A 483 8.53 -3.09 -17.74
CA LEU A 483 7.76 -3.29 -16.51
C LEU A 483 8.34 -2.48 -15.34
N GLU A 484 9.66 -2.37 -15.25
CA GLU A 484 10.32 -1.59 -14.19
C GLU A 484 10.05 -0.08 -14.37
N GLU A 485 10.06 0.41 -15.61
CA GLU A 485 9.65 1.79 -15.93
C GLU A 485 8.20 2.05 -15.50
N GLN A 486 7.29 1.14 -15.85
CA GLN A 486 5.88 1.23 -15.45
C GLN A 486 5.70 1.18 -13.92
N GLU A 487 6.51 0.39 -13.22
CA GLU A 487 6.47 0.28 -11.77
C GLU A 487 6.84 1.61 -11.10
N THR A 488 7.88 2.31 -11.56
CA THR A 488 8.23 3.63 -11.00
C THR A 488 7.09 4.65 -11.15
N ARG A 489 6.37 4.63 -12.28
CA ARG A 489 5.17 5.47 -12.51
C ARG A 489 4.00 5.05 -11.64
N LEU A 490 3.80 3.74 -11.45
CA LEU A 490 2.77 3.21 -10.56
C LEU A 490 3.02 3.70 -9.12
N LYS A 491 4.26 3.61 -8.64
CA LYS A 491 4.68 4.13 -7.33
C LYS A 491 4.47 5.65 -7.21
N ALA A 492 4.59 6.40 -8.31
CA ALA A 492 4.34 7.84 -8.39
C ALA A 492 2.87 8.24 -8.65
N THR A 493 1.94 7.29 -8.75
CA THR A 493 0.52 7.58 -9.03
C THR A 493 -0.12 8.51 -7.99
N GLY A 494 0.28 8.40 -6.72
CA GLY A 494 -0.18 9.30 -5.66
C GLY A 494 0.23 10.77 -5.91
N PHE A 495 1.47 10.98 -6.36
CA PHE A 495 1.97 12.29 -6.77
C PHE A 495 1.21 12.81 -7.99
N PHE A 496 1.01 11.99 -9.03
CA PHE A 496 0.26 12.40 -10.22
C PHE A 496 -1.16 12.84 -9.87
N ARG A 497 -1.86 12.12 -8.99
CA ARG A 497 -3.22 12.49 -8.54
C ARG A 497 -3.24 13.76 -7.70
N ALA A 498 -2.20 14.02 -6.90
CA ALA A 498 -2.14 15.19 -6.03
C ALA A 498 -1.91 16.50 -6.82
N PHE A 499 -1.25 16.43 -7.97
CA PHE A 499 -0.78 17.59 -8.75
C PHE A 499 -1.41 17.74 -10.15
N GLN A 500 -2.03 16.70 -10.71
CA GLN A 500 -2.83 16.86 -11.93
C GLN A 500 -4.17 17.51 -11.59
N SER A 501 -4.56 18.55 -12.33
CA SER A 501 -5.91 19.09 -12.27
C SER A 501 -6.89 17.97 -12.55
N GLN A 502 -7.93 17.84 -11.73
CA GLN A 502 -9.03 16.90 -11.95
C GLN A 502 -9.77 17.26 -13.24
N ALA A 503 -9.20 16.93 -14.40
CA ALA A 503 -9.95 16.69 -15.61
C ALA A 503 -10.50 15.27 -15.48
N GLU A 504 -11.79 15.21 -15.16
CA GLU A 504 -12.65 14.05 -15.30
C GLU A 504 -12.13 12.77 -14.62
N ILE A 505 -12.31 12.69 -13.30
CA ILE A 505 -12.80 11.43 -12.77
C ILE A 505 -14.21 11.29 -13.35
N VAL A 506 -14.30 10.63 -14.51
CA VAL A 506 -15.55 10.11 -15.01
C VAL A 506 -16.08 9.24 -13.88
N ALA A 507 -17.10 9.76 -13.19
CA ALA A 507 -17.92 8.95 -12.32
C ALA A 507 -18.30 7.72 -13.14
N ILE A 508 -17.90 6.54 -12.67
CA ILE A 508 -18.42 5.29 -13.21
C ILE A 508 -19.94 5.48 -13.22
N PRO A 509 -20.61 5.36 -14.38
CA PRO A 509 -22.03 5.65 -14.45
C PRO A 509 -22.72 4.81 -13.38
N GLU A 510 -23.43 5.49 -12.49
CA GLU A 510 -24.41 4.84 -11.64
C GLU A 510 -25.26 3.93 -12.53
N LYS A 511 -25.32 2.66 -12.11
CA LYS A 511 -26.16 1.57 -12.61
C LYS A 511 -26.97 1.94 -13.85
N ALA A 512 -26.61 1.33 -14.98
CA ALA A 512 -27.46 1.28 -16.16
C ALA A 512 -28.92 1.11 -15.72
N ALA A 513 -29.70 2.17 -15.93
CA ALA A 513 -31.12 2.18 -15.65
C ALA A 513 -31.70 0.93 -16.30
N THR A 514 -32.32 0.08 -15.49
CA THR A 514 -33.13 -1.03 -15.96
C THR A 514 -34.06 -0.48 -17.03
N ALA A 515 -33.90 -0.95 -18.27
CA ALA A 515 -34.81 -0.61 -19.35
C ALA A 515 -36.23 -0.86 -18.83
N GLY A 516 -37.01 0.21 -18.69
CA GLY A 516 -38.33 0.15 -18.14
C GLY A 516 -39.20 -0.73 -19.03
N PHE A 517 -39.50 -1.94 -18.57
CA PHE A 517 -40.64 -2.67 -19.11
C PHE A 517 -41.90 -1.87 -18.78
N SER A 518 -42.80 -1.70 -19.76
CA SER A 518 -44.10 -1.06 -19.57
C SER A 518 -45.01 -1.84 -18.61
N SER A 519 -44.73 -3.12 -18.39
CA SER A 519 -45.33 -4.00 -17.38
C SER A 519 -44.29 -5.03 -16.91
N ARG A 520 -44.24 -5.36 -15.61
CA ARG A 520 -43.25 -6.32 -15.07
C ARG A 520 -43.67 -7.75 -15.42
N PRO A 521 -42.84 -8.58 -16.08
CA PRO A 521 -43.20 -9.95 -16.41
C PRO A 521 -43.28 -10.81 -15.14
N ARG A 522 -44.31 -11.64 -15.05
CA ARG A 522 -44.56 -12.57 -13.92
C ARG A 522 -43.82 -13.87 -14.15
N MET A 523 -42.90 -14.21 -13.26
CA MET A 523 -42.06 -15.40 -13.35
C MET A 523 -42.40 -16.39 -12.24
N LEU A 524 -42.73 -17.62 -12.63
CA LEU A 524 -42.82 -18.75 -11.71
C LEU A 524 -41.45 -19.41 -11.58
N LEU A 525 -40.84 -19.31 -10.41
CA LEU A 525 -39.60 -20.01 -10.09
C LEU A 525 -39.93 -21.31 -9.33
N ILE A 526 -39.49 -22.45 -9.87
CA ILE A 526 -39.74 -23.78 -9.28
C ILE A 526 -38.46 -24.23 -8.56
N ASP A 527 -38.54 -24.32 -7.24
CA ASP A 527 -37.48 -24.77 -6.34
C ASP A 527 -37.45 -26.30 -6.24
N ASN A 528 -36.39 -26.92 -6.75
CA ASN A 528 -36.18 -28.38 -6.67
C ASN A 528 -35.29 -28.76 -5.49
N ASP A 529 -35.46 -28.10 -4.34
CA ASP A 529 -34.69 -28.27 -3.11
C ASP A 529 -33.18 -27.94 -3.26
N ASP A 530 -32.88 -26.87 -4.00
CA ASP A 530 -31.50 -26.40 -4.17
C ASP A 530 -31.10 -25.35 -3.11
N CYS A 531 -29.87 -25.46 -2.62
CA CYS A 531 -29.36 -24.56 -1.59
C CYS A 531 -29.01 -23.15 -2.09
N PHE A 532 -28.94 -22.92 -3.42
CA PHE A 532 -28.63 -21.64 -4.05
C PHE A 532 -29.87 -20.89 -4.58
N ILE A 533 -31.08 -21.43 -4.33
CA ILE A 533 -32.34 -20.93 -4.87
C ILE A 533 -32.59 -19.44 -4.59
N HIS A 534 -32.24 -18.97 -3.40
CA HIS A 534 -32.46 -17.58 -3.01
C HIS A 534 -31.57 -16.60 -3.79
N THR A 535 -30.35 -17.01 -4.14
CA THR A 535 -29.43 -16.20 -4.98
C THR A 535 -29.93 -16.14 -6.42
N LEU A 536 -30.35 -17.28 -6.98
CA LEU A 536 -30.95 -17.33 -8.33
C LEU A 536 -32.25 -16.52 -8.40
N SER A 537 -33.11 -16.65 -7.39
CA SER A 537 -34.33 -15.87 -7.24
C SER A 537 -34.05 -14.37 -7.10
N ASN A 538 -32.96 -14.00 -6.42
CA ASN A 538 -32.51 -12.61 -6.34
C ASN A 538 -32.06 -12.08 -7.72
N TYR A 539 -31.27 -12.85 -8.48
CA TYR A 539 -30.87 -12.48 -9.85
C TYR A 539 -32.08 -12.30 -10.76
N ALA A 540 -33.05 -13.22 -10.69
CA ALA A 540 -34.30 -13.12 -11.42
C ALA A 540 -35.07 -11.84 -11.07
N ARG A 541 -35.17 -11.46 -9.78
CA ARG A 541 -35.81 -10.19 -9.37
C ARG A 541 -35.05 -8.94 -9.85
N GLN A 542 -33.71 -9.00 -9.88
CA GLN A 542 -32.87 -7.88 -10.37
C GLN A 542 -33.06 -7.59 -11.87
N THR A 543 -33.64 -8.50 -12.64
CA THR A 543 -34.02 -8.25 -14.04
C THR A 543 -35.26 -7.36 -14.19
N GLY A 544 -36.02 -7.15 -13.10
CA GLY A 544 -37.30 -6.44 -13.10
C GLY A 544 -38.54 -7.34 -13.14
N ALA A 545 -38.37 -8.66 -13.21
CA ALA A 545 -39.48 -9.62 -13.16
C ALA A 545 -40.12 -9.72 -11.76
N GLU A 546 -41.43 -9.94 -11.73
CA GLU A 546 -42.17 -10.30 -10.51
C GLU A 546 -42.06 -11.80 -10.28
N VAL A 547 -41.22 -12.21 -9.32
CA VAL A 547 -40.88 -13.63 -9.09
C VAL A 547 -41.66 -14.21 -7.92
N VAL A 548 -42.48 -15.22 -8.21
CA VAL A 548 -43.13 -16.08 -7.20
C VAL A 548 -42.43 -17.45 -7.20
N THR A 549 -42.09 -17.95 -6.01
CA THR A 549 -41.33 -19.21 -5.85
C THR A 549 -42.19 -20.28 -5.20
N TYR A 550 -42.27 -21.47 -5.82
CA TYR A 550 -42.90 -22.66 -5.25
C TYR A 550 -41.94 -23.84 -5.26
N ARG A 551 -41.99 -24.68 -4.23
CA ARG A 551 -41.25 -25.93 -4.18
C ARG A 551 -41.88 -26.96 -5.12
N ALA A 552 -41.05 -27.76 -5.80
CA ALA A 552 -41.48 -28.83 -6.69
C ALA A 552 -42.44 -29.83 -6.01
N GLY A 553 -43.26 -30.50 -6.81
CA GLY A 553 -44.31 -31.43 -6.33
C GLY A 553 -45.69 -30.81 -6.17
N PHE A 554 -45.90 -29.55 -6.59
CA PHE A 554 -47.23 -28.95 -6.66
C PHE A 554 -48.04 -29.48 -7.87
N PRO A 555 -49.39 -29.46 -7.82
CA PRO A 555 -50.21 -29.90 -8.95
C PRO A 555 -50.01 -29.02 -10.19
N LEU A 556 -49.73 -29.60 -11.36
CA LEU A 556 -49.42 -28.85 -12.60
C LEU A 556 -50.50 -27.83 -13.02
N LYS A 557 -51.77 -28.08 -12.68
CA LYS A 557 -52.88 -27.15 -12.94
C LYS A 557 -52.69 -25.78 -12.27
N MET A 558 -51.90 -25.72 -11.20
CA MET A 558 -51.55 -24.46 -10.53
C MET A 558 -50.78 -23.51 -11.46
N ILE A 559 -50.07 -24.01 -12.47
CA ILE A 559 -49.41 -23.16 -13.49
C ILE A 559 -50.47 -22.34 -14.24
N ASP A 560 -51.62 -22.95 -14.55
CA ASP A 560 -52.72 -22.26 -15.24
C ASP A 560 -53.38 -21.19 -14.33
N GLU A 561 -53.50 -21.47 -13.04
CA GLU A 561 -54.05 -20.53 -12.05
C GLU A 561 -53.12 -19.33 -11.80
N LEU A 562 -51.81 -19.58 -11.73
CA LEU A 562 -50.80 -18.55 -11.55
C LEU A 562 -50.65 -17.70 -12.82
N ALA A 563 -50.89 -18.27 -14.00
CA ALA A 563 -50.70 -17.63 -15.31
C ALA A 563 -49.37 -16.86 -15.42
N PRO A 564 -48.21 -17.54 -15.27
CA PRO A 564 -46.91 -16.89 -15.39
C PRO A 564 -46.59 -16.58 -16.86
N ASP A 565 -45.88 -15.48 -17.10
CA ASP A 565 -45.33 -15.14 -18.41
C ASP A 565 -44.12 -16.01 -18.77
N MET A 566 -43.45 -16.59 -17.76
CA MET A 566 -42.34 -17.53 -17.94
C MET A 566 -42.07 -18.38 -16.69
N ILE A 567 -41.39 -19.51 -16.88
CA ILE A 567 -41.01 -20.44 -15.83
C ILE A 567 -39.48 -20.53 -15.73
N LEU A 568 -38.95 -20.38 -14.52
CA LEU A 568 -37.55 -20.63 -14.18
C LEU A 568 -37.45 -21.91 -13.35
N ILE A 569 -36.85 -22.95 -13.93
CA ILE A 569 -36.63 -24.23 -13.25
C ILE A 569 -35.24 -24.19 -12.63
N SER A 570 -35.20 -24.23 -11.30
CA SER A 570 -33.97 -24.17 -10.54
C SER A 570 -33.12 -25.46 -10.64
N PRO A 571 -31.86 -25.40 -10.18
CA PRO A 571 -31.08 -26.61 -9.88
C PRO A 571 -31.75 -27.49 -8.81
N GLY A 572 -31.15 -28.62 -8.49
CA GLY A 572 -31.58 -29.50 -7.41
C GLY A 572 -30.71 -30.76 -7.34
N PRO A 573 -30.82 -31.54 -6.26
CA PRO A 573 -30.08 -32.80 -6.10
C PRO A 573 -30.72 -33.92 -6.94
N GLY A 574 -30.10 -35.10 -6.94
CA GLY A 574 -30.71 -36.30 -7.53
C GLY A 574 -30.90 -36.23 -9.05
N ARG A 575 -31.97 -36.87 -9.55
CA ARG A 575 -32.33 -36.87 -10.98
C ARG A 575 -33.53 -35.96 -11.24
N PRO A 576 -33.67 -35.36 -12.43
CA PRO A 576 -34.79 -34.45 -12.72
C PRO A 576 -36.17 -35.11 -12.56
N GLY A 577 -36.27 -36.40 -12.85
CA GLY A 577 -37.49 -37.19 -12.67
C GLY A 577 -37.98 -37.26 -11.21
N ASP A 578 -37.09 -37.20 -10.22
CA ASP A 578 -37.45 -37.27 -8.79
C ASP A 578 -38.30 -36.06 -8.36
N PHE A 579 -38.17 -34.94 -9.07
CA PHE A 579 -38.86 -33.68 -8.82
C PHE A 579 -39.99 -33.40 -9.80
N GLY A 580 -40.26 -34.32 -10.74
CA GLY A 580 -41.26 -34.13 -11.79
C GLY A 580 -40.92 -33.02 -12.79
N VAL A 581 -39.63 -32.68 -12.94
CA VAL A 581 -39.18 -31.63 -13.88
C VAL A 581 -39.60 -31.95 -15.33
N PRO A 582 -39.39 -33.17 -15.86
CA PRO A 582 -39.78 -33.47 -17.24
C PRO A 582 -41.28 -33.30 -17.50
N ASP A 583 -42.14 -33.66 -16.53
CA ASP A 583 -43.59 -33.53 -16.65
C ASP A 583 -44.01 -32.06 -16.64
N THR A 584 -43.38 -31.25 -15.79
CA THR A 584 -43.56 -29.79 -15.74
C THR A 584 -43.17 -29.14 -17.07
N VAL A 585 -42.03 -29.54 -17.64
CA VAL A 585 -41.55 -29.02 -18.93
C VAL A 585 -42.53 -29.36 -20.06
N ARG A 586 -43.01 -30.60 -20.14
CA ARG A 586 -44.00 -31.00 -21.17
C ARG A 586 -45.31 -30.21 -21.02
N TYR A 587 -45.81 -30.06 -19.79
CA TYR A 587 -47.04 -29.33 -19.52
C TYR A 587 -46.98 -27.86 -19.94
N ALA A 588 -45.86 -27.20 -19.64
CA ALA A 588 -45.61 -25.81 -20.01
C ALA A 588 -45.36 -25.65 -21.52
N ALA A 589 -44.65 -26.60 -22.14
CA ALA A 589 -44.39 -26.60 -23.58
C ALA A 589 -45.69 -26.73 -24.41
N GLU A 590 -46.63 -27.58 -24.00
CA GLU A 590 -47.97 -27.70 -24.64
C GLU A 590 -48.75 -26.38 -24.65
N ARG A 591 -48.47 -25.49 -23.68
CA ARG A 591 -49.10 -24.18 -23.53
C ARG A 591 -48.28 -23.03 -24.11
N ASN A 592 -47.14 -23.33 -24.74
CA ASN A 592 -46.17 -22.35 -25.23
C ASN A 592 -45.70 -21.36 -24.14
N ILE A 593 -45.66 -21.79 -22.87
CA ILE A 593 -45.11 -20.97 -21.80
C ILE A 593 -43.57 -21.01 -21.90
N PRO A 594 -42.87 -19.87 -21.95
CA PRO A 594 -41.41 -19.83 -21.96
C PRO A 594 -40.76 -20.48 -20.75
N ILE A 595 -39.68 -21.23 -20.95
CA ILE A 595 -38.97 -21.96 -19.90
C ILE A 595 -37.48 -21.65 -19.95
N PHE A 596 -36.90 -21.36 -18.79
CA PHE A 596 -35.46 -21.37 -18.58
C PHE A 596 -35.06 -22.40 -17.53
N GLY A 597 -34.16 -23.31 -17.87
CA GLY A 597 -33.66 -24.34 -16.95
C GLY A 597 -32.21 -24.11 -16.52
N VAL A 598 -31.93 -24.24 -15.22
CA VAL A 598 -30.56 -24.18 -14.68
C VAL A 598 -30.19 -25.53 -14.08
N CYS A 599 -29.03 -26.08 -14.46
CA CYS A 599 -28.50 -27.35 -13.96
C CYS A 599 -29.49 -28.53 -14.05
N LEU A 600 -30.15 -28.91 -12.95
CA LEU A 600 -31.22 -29.92 -12.94
C LEU A 600 -32.36 -29.55 -13.91
N GLY A 601 -32.64 -28.24 -14.07
CA GLY A 601 -33.60 -27.74 -15.04
C GLY A 601 -33.21 -28.05 -16.49
N LEU A 602 -31.93 -27.87 -16.87
CA LEU A 602 -31.44 -28.28 -18.20
C LEU A 602 -31.58 -29.78 -18.39
N GLN A 603 -31.18 -30.55 -17.39
CA GLN A 603 -31.21 -32.00 -17.41
C GLN A 603 -32.65 -32.52 -17.60
N GLY A 604 -33.62 -31.95 -16.87
CA GLY A 604 -35.02 -32.30 -17.00
C GLY A 604 -35.65 -31.86 -18.33
N ILE A 605 -35.21 -30.73 -18.90
CA ILE A 605 -35.59 -30.32 -20.26
C ILE A 605 -35.10 -31.35 -21.29
N VAL A 606 -33.86 -31.83 -21.16
CA VAL A 606 -33.33 -32.86 -22.07
C VAL A 606 -34.14 -34.17 -21.96
N GLU A 607 -34.43 -34.64 -20.76
CA GLU A 607 -35.26 -35.83 -20.54
C GLU A 607 -36.71 -35.65 -21.03
N ALA A 608 -37.30 -34.46 -20.91
CA ALA A 608 -38.67 -34.17 -21.33
C ALA A 608 -38.91 -34.46 -22.82
N PHE A 609 -37.89 -34.18 -23.66
CA PHE A 609 -37.91 -34.34 -25.12
C PHE A 609 -37.22 -35.65 -25.58
N GLY A 610 -36.95 -36.58 -24.66
CA GLY A 610 -36.44 -37.92 -24.99
C GLY A 610 -34.93 -38.04 -25.10
N GLY A 611 -34.16 -37.05 -24.63
CA GLY A 611 -32.70 -37.16 -24.52
C GLY A 611 -32.25 -38.00 -23.32
N GLN A 612 -30.96 -38.34 -23.29
CA GLN A 612 -30.36 -39.12 -22.20
C GLN A 612 -29.31 -38.34 -21.42
N LEU A 613 -29.24 -38.62 -20.11
CA LEU A 613 -28.24 -38.05 -19.20
C LEU A 613 -27.17 -39.08 -18.85
N GLY A 614 -25.92 -38.63 -18.89
CA GLY A 614 -24.75 -39.37 -18.42
C GLY A 614 -24.36 -38.94 -17.01
N VAL A 615 -23.43 -39.68 -16.42
CA VAL A 615 -22.74 -39.32 -15.18
C VAL A 615 -21.30 -39.01 -15.56
N LEU A 616 -20.77 -37.86 -15.15
CA LEU A 616 -19.37 -37.52 -15.37
C LEU A 616 -18.46 -38.50 -14.62
N ASP A 617 -17.34 -38.89 -15.24
CA ASP A 617 -16.30 -39.72 -14.61
C ASP A 617 -15.71 -39.05 -13.35
N TYR A 618 -15.77 -37.72 -13.29
CA TYR A 618 -15.43 -36.93 -12.11
C TYR A 618 -16.55 -35.92 -11.79
N PRO A 619 -17.01 -35.82 -10.53
CA PRO A 619 -18.01 -34.83 -10.16
C PRO A 619 -17.46 -33.41 -10.20
N MET A 620 -18.28 -32.48 -10.69
CA MET A 620 -18.01 -31.05 -10.74
C MET A 620 -18.87 -30.33 -9.72
N HIS A 621 -18.45 -30.36 -8.45
CA HIS A 621 -19.13 -29.72 -7.32
C HIS A 621 -18.27 -28.56 -6.78
N GLY A 622 -18.69 -27.31 -7.02
CA GLY A 622 -17.95 -26.13 -6.58
C GLY A 622 -16.66 -25.88 -7.36
N LYS A 623 -16.62 -26.31 -8.62
CA LYS A 623 -15.46 -26.16 -9.51
C LYS A 623 -15.79 -25.20 -10.65
N SER A 624 -14.78 -24.48 -11.12
CA SER A 624 -14.90 -23.61 -12.29
C SER A 624 -14.47 -24.33 -13.57
N SER A 625 -15.07 -23.95 -14.69
CA SER A 625 -14.60 -24.32 -16.03
C SER A 625 -14.75 -23.14 -16.97
N THR A 626 -13.89 -23.09 -18.00
CA THR A 626 -14.07 -22.16 -19.11
C THR A 626 -15.19 -22.65 -20.01
N VAL A 627 -16.16 -21.80 -20.28
CA VAL A 627 -17.24 -22.08 -21.25
C VAL A 627 -17.10 -21.20 -22.46
N ARG A 628 -17.18 -21.82 -23.64
CA ARG A 628 -17.23 -21.17 -24.94
C ARG A 628 -18.65 -21.23 -25.47
N HIS A 629 -19.19 -20.09 -25.89
CA HIS A 629 -20.56 -19.99 -26.41
C HIS A 629 -20.60 -19.47 -27.86
N PHE A 630 -21.73 -19.64 -28.53
CA PHE A 630 -21.90 -19.27 -29.94
C PHE A 630 -22.64 -17.94 -30.15
N ASN A 631 -22.69 -17.10 -29.11
CA ASN A 631 -23.36 -15.79 -29.09
C ASN A 631 -24.83 -15.83 -29.59
N ARG A 632 -25.62 -16.78 -29.06
CA ARG A 632 -27.04 -16.96 -29.38
C ARG A 632 -27.90 -16.98 -28.12
N GLY A 633 -29.11 -16.42 -28.20
CA GLY A 633 -30.10 -16.51 -27.13
C GLY A 633 -29.62 -15.84 -25.85
N VAL A 634 -29.70 -16.55 -24.71
CA VAL A 634 -29.28 -16.02 -23.41
C VAL A 634 -27.79 -15.60 -23.35
N PHE A 635 -26.95 -16.09 -24.26
CA PHE A 635 -25.54 -15.75 -24.31
C PHE A 635 -25.19 -14.53 -25.17
N GLU A 636 -26.17 -13.85 -25.77
CA GLU A 636 -25.92 -12.70 -26.63
C GLU A 636 -25.20 -11.54 -25.90
N GLY A 637 -24.10 -11.07 -26.48
CA GLY A 637 -23.31 -9.95 -25.96
C GLY A 637 -22.43 -10.29 -24.75
N LEU A 638 -22.36 -11.56 -24.33
CA LEU A 638 -21.39 -12.05 -23.34
C LEU A 638 -20.00 -12.23 -23.96
N PRO A 639 -18.92 -12.26 -23.16
CA PRO A 639 -17.59 -12.60 -23.64
C PRO A 639 -17.56 -14.01 -24.24
N LYS A 640 -16.95 -14.16 -25.42
CA LYS A 640 -16.91 -15.42 -26.20
C LYS A 640 -16.53 -16.64 -25.35
N GLU A 641 -15.63 -16.44 -24.38
CA GLU A 641 -15.24 -17.41 -23.37
C GLU A 641 -15.27 -16.73 -21.99
N PHE A 642 -15.80 -17.41 -20.98
CA PHE A 642 -15.84 -16.93 -19.60
C PHE A 642 -15.88 -18.08 -18.58
N GLN A 643 -15.52 -17.80 -17.32
CA GLN A 643 -15.54 -18.78 -16.23
C GLN A 643 -16.96 -18.98 -15.68
N VAL A 644 -17.33 -20.23 -15.41
CA VAL A 644 -18.61 -20.58 -14.80
C VAL A 644 -18.45 -21.57 -13.65
N GLY A 645 -19.34 -21.49 -12.66
CA GLY A 645 -19.46 -22.45 -11.57
C GLY A 645 -20.29 -23.67 -11.94
N ARG A 646 -19.71 -24.86 -11.74
CA ARG A 646 -20.38 -26.15 -11.95
C ARG A 646 -20.67 -26.82 -10.60
N TYR A 647 -21.91 -27.28 -10.43
CA TYR A 647 -22.39 -28.09 -9.30
C TYR A 647 -23.22 -29.28 -9.79
N HIS A 648 -22.65 -30.09 -10.68
CA HIS A 648 -23.37 -31.22 -11.28
C HIS A 648 -22.48 -32.46 -11.44
N SER A 649 -23.11 -33.62 -11.31
CA SER A 649 -22.56 -34.92 -11.70
C SER A 649 -23.20 -35.44 -12.98
N LEU A 650 -24.45 -35.06 -13.23
CA LEU A 650 -25.19 -35.44 -14.43
C LEU A 650 -24.96 -34.43 -15.54
N TYR A 651 -24.98 -34.89 -16.78
CA TYR A 651 -24.87 -34.02 -17.95
C TYR A 651 -25.64 -34.61 -19.13
N ALA A 652 -26.02 -33.78 -20.09
CA ALA A 652 -26.68 -34.23 -21.31
C ALA A 652 -25.68 -34.91 -22.25
N ILE A 653 -25.99 -36.13 -22.71
CA ILE A 653 -25.14 -36.87 -23.65
C ILE A 653 -25.39 -36.35 -25.06
N ARG A 654 -24.33 -35.93 -25.75
CA ARG A 654 -24.41 -35.30 -27.08
C ARG A 654 -25.05 -36.22 -28.12
N GLU A 655 -24.66 -37.50 -28.11
CA GLU A 655 -25.10 -38.51 -29.08
C GLU A 655 -26.60 -38.81 -28.96
N PHE A 656 -27.18 -38.58 -27.79
CA PHE A 656 -28.59 -38.79 -27.51
C PHE A 656 -29.37 -37.47 -27.36
N LEU A 657 -28.79 -36.33 -27.77
CA LEU A 657 -29.50 -35.05 -27.75
C LEU A 657 -30.52 -35.00 -28.90
N PRO A 658 -31.82 -34.74 -28.62
CA PRO A 658 -32.82 -34.66 -29.67
C PRO A 658 -32.55 -33.53 -30.68
N ASN A 659 -32.85 -33.78 -31.96
CA ASN A 659 -32.64 -32.84 -33.07
C ASN A 659 -33.42 -31.51 -32.94
N CYS A 660 -34.37 -31.42 -32.01
CA CYS A 660 -35.10 -30.20 -31.72
C CYS A 660 -34.29 -29.18 -30.92
N PHE A 661 -33.12 -29.56 -30.39
CA PHE A 661 -32.22 -28.65 -29.69
C PHE A 661 -31.03 -28.20 -30.55
N GLU A 662 -30.55 -27.00 -30.24
CA GLU A 662 -29.27 -26.45 -30.66
C GLU A 662 -28.38 -26.28 -29.42
N ILE A 663 -27.11 -26.70 -29.51
CA ILE A 663 -26.11 -26.47 -28.46
C ILE A 663 -25.63 -25.03 -28.58
N THR A 664 -25.80 -24.23 -27.52
CA THR A 664 -25.45 -22.81 -27.50
C THR A 664 -24.16 -22.51 -26.75
N ALA A 665 -23.71 -23.43 -25.88
CA ALA A 665 -22.44 -23.31 -25.17
C ALA A 665 -21.86 -24.69 -24.77
N GLU A 666 -20.54 -24.76 -24.66
CA GLU A 666 -19.76 -25.96 -24.31
C GLU A 666 -18.60 -25.61 -23.38
N SER A 667 -18.25 -26.50 -22.46
CA SER A 667 -17.03 -26.38 -21.64
C SER A 667 -15.80 -26.92 -22.35
N ASP A 668 -14.63 -26.59 -21.81
CA ASP A 668 -13.31 -27.10 -22.22
C ASP A 668 -13.20 -28.64 -22.20
N ASP A 669 -13.92 -29.33 -21.30
CA ASP A 669 -14.03 -30.79 -21.25
C ASP A 669 -15.11 -31.38 -22.20
N GLY A 670 -15.69 -30.58 -23.08
CA GLY A 670 -16.61 -31.03 -24.14
C GLY A 670 -18.06 -31.25 -23.70
N VAL A 671 -18.38 -30.95 -22.44
CA VAL A 671 -19.74 -31.07 -21.89
C VAL A 671 -20.64 -29.94 -22.38
N ILE A 672 -21.90 -30.28 -22.67
CA ILE A 672 -22.92 -29.31 -23.10
C ILE A 672 -23.25 -28.38 -21.93
N MET A 673 -23.06 -27.07 -22.12
CA MET A 673 -23.26 -26.05 -21.10
C MET A 673 -24.44 -25.13 -21.37
N GLY A 674 -24.92 -25.09 -22.60
CA GLY A 674 -26.10 -24.32 -23.00
C GLY A 674 -26.91 -25.01 -24.09
N LEU A 675 -28.23 -24.94 -24.00
CA LEU A 675 -29.18 -25.48 -24.97
C LEU A 675 -30.27 -24.46 -25.30
N ARG A 676 -30.72 -24.49 -26.55
CA ARG A 676 -31.90 -23.74 -27.03
C ARG A 676 -32.78 -24.64 -27.89
N HIS A 677 -34.08 -24.62 -27.67
CA HIS A 677 -35.04 -25.32 -28.53
C HIS A 677 -35.28 -24.53 -29.82
N LYS A 678 -35.33 -25.21 -30.96
CA LYS A 678 -35.42 -24.57 -32.29
C LYS A 678 -36.77 -23.87 -32.54
N ASN A 679 -37.85 -24.43 -31.98
CA ASN A 679 -39.22 -24.03 -32.31
C ASN A 679 -40.05 -23.54 -31.10
N LEU A 680 -39.53 -23.66 -29.88
CA LEU A 680 -40.26 -23.36 -28.64
C LEU A 680 -39.41 -22.37 -27.83
N PRO A 681 -40.02 -21.50 -27.00
CA PRO A 681 -39.31 -20.53 -26.17
C PRO A 681 -38.65 -21.20 -24.95
N ILE A 682 -37.73 -22.14 -25.20
CA ILE A 682 -37.05 -22.93 -24.17
C ILE A 682 -35.54 -22.78 -24.34
N GLU A 683 -34.89 -22.28 -23.30
CA GLU A 683 -33.43 -22.22 -23.19
C GLU A 683 -32.96 -22.79 -21.85
N ALA A 684 -31.73 -23.25 -21.76
CA ALA A 684 -31.21 -23.81 -20.52
C ALA A 684 -29.69 -23.71 -20.45
N VAL A 685 -29.17 -23.70 -19.22
CA VAL A 685 -27.74 -23.77 -18.92
C VAL A 685 -27.43 -24.85 -17.89
N GLN A 686 -26.30 -25.53 -18.03
CA GLN A 686 -25.89 -26.61 -17.12
C GLN A 686 -25.14 -26.06 -15.89
N PHE A 687 -24.46 -24.93 -16.05
CA PHE A 687 -23.75 -24.24 -14.98
C PHE A 687 -24.69 -23.33 -14.18
N HIS A 688 -24.19 -22.81 -13.06
CA HIS A 688 -24.94 -21.95 -12.15
C HIS A 688 -24.61 -20.47 -12.41
N PRO A 689 -25.50 -19.69 -13.07
CA PRO A 689 -25.26 -18.27 -13.34
C PRO A 689 -25.17 -17.44 -12.05
N GLU A 690 -25.81 -17.88 -10.96
CA GLU A 690 -25.83 -17.22 -9.65
C GLU A 690 -24.60 -17.50 -8.78
N SER A 691 -23.73 -18.43 -9.20
CA SER A 691 -22.57 -18.87 -8.42
C SER A 691 -21.52 -17.76 -8.31
N LEU A 692 -20.82 -17.73 -7.16
CA LEU A 692 -19.61 -16.93 -6.96
C LEU A 692 -18.58 -17.14 -8.10
N LEU A 693 -18.50 -18.36 -8.62
CA LEU A 693 -17.58 -18.76 -9.69
C LEU A 693 -17.98 -18.24 -11.08
N THR A 694 -19.18 -17.64 -11.22
CA THR A 694 -19.71 -17.05 -12.47
C THR A 694 -19.86 -15.52 -12.35
N LEU A 695 -19.33 -14.91 -11.28
CA LEU A 695 -19.50 -13.49 -10.98
C LEU A 695 -18.68 -12.55 -11.86
N GLU A 696 -17.66 -13.06 -12.53
CA GLU A 696 -16.76 -12.24 -13.35
C GLU A 696 -17.56 -11.43 -14.39
N ASP A 697 -17.31 -10.11 -14.39
CA ASP A 697 -17.98 -9.10 -15.23
C ASP A 697 -19.52 -9.18 -15.23
N ALA A 698 -20.11 -9.67 -14.14
CA ALA A 698 -21.55 -9.89 -13.96
C ALA A 698 -22.19 -10.75 -15.07
N CYS A 699 -21.43 -11.67 -15.67
CA CYS A 699 -21.90 -12.49 -16.79
C CYS A 699 -23.17 -13.28 -16.44
N GLY A 700 -23.26 -13.85 -15.24
CA GLY A 700 -24.45 -14.56 -14.78
C GLY A 700 -25.72 -13.70 -14.72
N LEU A 701 -25.62 -12.47 -14.20
CA LEU A 701 -26.77 -11.55 -14.15
C LEU A 701 -27.17 -11.07 -15.54
N ARG A 702 -26.20 -10.77 -16.42
CA ARG A 702 -26.44 -10.39 -17.81
C ARG A 702 -27.13 -11.52 -18.59
N LEU A 703 -26.75 -12.77 -18.32
CA LEU A 703 -27.42 -13.95 -18.87
C LEU A 703 -28.89 -14.02 -18.43
N MET A 704 -29.18 -13.78 -17.14
CA MET A 704 -30.56 -13.70 -16.64
C MET A 704 -31.35 -12.53 -17.25
N GLN A 705 -30.71 -11.39 -17.49
CA GLN A 705 -31.34 -10.25 -18.20
C GLN A 705 -31.67 -10.60 -19.65
N ASN A 706 -30.76 -11.28 -20.36
CA ASN A 706 -31.00 -11.77 -21.72
C ASN A 706 -32.13 -12.79 -21.75
N MET A 707 -32.21 -13.69 -20.75
CA MET A 707 -33.31 -14.64 -20.60
C MET A 707 -34.66 -13.90 -20.48
N VAL A 708 -34.80 -12.92 -19.59
CA VAL A 708 -36.07 -12.16 -19.50
C VAL A 708 -36.36 -11.41 -20.79
N ARG A 709 -35.36 -10.78 -21.41
CA ARG A 709 -35.55 -10.06 -22.68
C ARG A 709 -36.00 -10.99 -23.83
N ALA A 710 -35.35 -12.14 -23.99
CA ALA A 710 -35.57 -13.06 -25.09
C ALA A 710 -36.87 -13.86 -24.94
N LEU A 711 -37.28 -14.13 -23.70
CA LEU A 711 -38.42 -15.01 -23.41
C LEU A 711 -39.69 -14.26 -22.98
N ALA A 712 -39.62 -13.02 -22.49
CA ALA A 712 -40.79 -12.28 -22.00
C ALA A 712 -41.48 -11.37 -23.05
N VAL A 713 -40.97 -11.27 -24.29
CA VAL A 713 -41.59 -10.47 -25.35
C VAL A 713 -42.30 -11.39 -26.36
N PRO A 714 -43.65 -11.42 -26.40
CA PRO A 714 -44.38 -12.18 -27.41
C PRO A 714 -44.21 -11.51 -28.78
N GLY A 715 -43.48 -12.14 -29.69
CA GLY A 715 -43.47 -11.76 -31.12
C GLY A 715 -42.12 -11.59 -31.81
N SER A 716 -40.98 -11.72 -31.12
CA SER A 716 -39.67 -11.68 -31.79
C SER A 716 -39.19 -13.09 -32.18
N VAL A 717 -39.89 -13.72 -33.12
CA VAL A 717 -39.22 -14.67 -34.03
C VAL A 717 -38.59 -13.80 -35.12
N PRO A 718 -37.26 -13.69 -35.25
CA PRO A 718 -36.70 -13.08 -36.44
C PRO A 718 -37.10 -13.97 -37.61
N ALA A 719 -37.83 -13.42 -38.58
CA ALA A 719 -37.98 -14.07 -39.87
C ALA A 719 -36.59 -14.15 -40.51
N PHE A 720 -36.16 -15.39 -40.77
CA PHE A 720 -35.00 -15.91 -41.51
C PHE A 720 -33.82 -14.98 -41.85
#